data_AF-A0A7W2FQV9-F1
#
_entry.id   AF-A0A7W2FQV9-F1
#
_cell.length_a   1.000
_cell.length_b   1.000
_cell.length_c   1.000
_cell.angle_alpha   90.00
_cell.angle_beta   90.00
_cell.angle_gamma   90.00
#
_symmetry.space_group_name_H-M   'P 1'
#
loop_
_entity.id
_entity.type
_entity.pdbx_description
1 polymer ?
#
loop_
_entity_poly.entity_id
_entity_poly.type
_entity_poly.pdbx_seq_one_letter_code
_entity_poly.pdbx_strand_id
1 'polypeptide(L)'
;MLEKINQPALRQLPEAVKSIFNQIDSYDDPCFLFLYSNQAINVQNSALLNAVDGICDDIIPLTSIGQNVSFTYLFCDYVDARVVTESLAKSLSQLDAQAKVALFRHNCIGDLAESYDWGIQQLLAVISDQRSFAINDFTDQKNWSGVDQYRNTEIERQAESQSLASTEPTQQGTSLLQRVFGHFFSNKATLDNETDTCTTPAALEQLRPFIIHLPNGESLWDFVLTGENYIELHQQRAFVNLDSVLVILHSKHYAPDFYQHILHACHLDSIPSQNDIQRSLHKILQPLSDALLDTTTTNNDNQQCFIRVVDIFFHLFDQQDLPKKLYELMVKEEETRCISDHDYGLRYCLPSVAQPGAISSKTKQQIDEIIDDLDSYYHVGHDVYVEIEKTFEANRDAYNHLLWVNEDEEEQTLCRLIGAVLLNLDQQNNRHDDYTLALTQWVTTGLKSDILAQFKQHCQSVPDELEQWLLAANEDDLPALAEKLDEQLDTERSYQRSRELGAEQPIYELFDSVGIFRPILATCYWLYKASQDPFAKHIIQLAMRLAPQATLSSLSRFYLESMSGFASEGLRNSFFQSLSDLGISLFEQTAFNIAVSINHDATQLEHLIRQYIELDEEEREQWNLAINKLACYERDYFYLNAYRLQPTLSTPLAALRKAVLNELMSVACHQYQEAETLSDVAEQFLNGKLSFAQYQSLTDGKINAREFELGNQLYNKGAPKVLPQILTEADKTTQLRWVKLLGSDPRSGRSLQATLLEEIFFDQQLKQQSMDFETRLAIELDDLTPEWLRYWKEYLKEMTIKLDAL
;
A
#
# COMPACT_ATOMS: atom_id res chain seq x y z
N MET A 1 -47.94 16.11 7.35
CA MET A 1 -46.64 16.79 7.25
C MET A 1 -46.09 16.74 5.83
N LEU A 2 -46.02 15.56 5.20
CA LEU A 2 -45.65 15.40 3.78
C LEU A 2 -46.52 16.21 2.78
N GLU A 3 -47.81 16.45 3.07
CA GLU A 3 -48.72 17.23 2.20
C GLU A 3 -48.30 18.69 1.97
N LYS A 4 -47.38 19.24 2.79
CA LYS A 4 -46.82 20.59 2.62
C LYS A 4 -45.50 20.62 1.84
N ILE A 5 -44.89 19.46 1.60
CA ILE A 5 -43.62 19.34 0.90
C ILE A 5 -43.93 18.98 -0.55
N ASN A 6 -43.60 19.86 -1.49
CA ASN A 6 -43.80 19.59 -2.92
C ASN A 6 -42.75 18.58 -3.41
N GLN A 7 -42.99 17.29 -3.16
CA GLN A 7 -42.05 16.19 -3.43
C GLN A 7 -41.52 16.16 -4.87
N PRO A 8 -42.34 16.36 -5.93
CA PRO A 8 -41.84 16.40 -7.30
C PRO A 8 -40.87 17.54 -7.57
N ALA A 9 -41.02 18.68 -6.87
CA ALA A 9 -40.13 19.83 -7.04
C ALA A 9 -38.79 19.65 -6.31
N LEU A 10 -38.76 18.92 -5.20
CA LEU A 10 -37.52 18.63 -4.47
C LEU A 10 -36.62 17.61 -5.17
N ARG A 11 -37.21 16.69 -5.94
CA ARG A 11 -36.49 15.70 -6.75
C ARG A 11 -35.88 16.28 -8.02
N GLN A 12 -36.30 17.48 -8.43
CA GLN A 12 -35.62 18.22 -9.49
C GLN A 12 -34.37 18.88 -8.92
N LEU A 13 -33.21 18.63 -9.53
CA LEU A 13 -31.93 19.17 -9.09
C LEU A 13 -31.91 20.71 -9.22
N PRO A 14 -31.89 21.47 -8.10
CA PRO A 14 -31.90 22.93 -8.15
C PRO A 14 -30.61 23.49 -8.74
N GLU A 15 -30.65 24.64 -9.42
CA GLU A 15 -29.46 25.28 -10.01
C GLU A 15 -28.34 25.55 -8.98
N ALA A 16 -28.70 25.86 -7.74
CA ALA A 16 -27.73 26.04 -6.66
C ALA A 16 -26.97 24.74 -6.34
N VAL A 17 -27.63 23.57 -6.44
CA VAL A 17 -27.00 22.26 -6.23
C VAL A 17 -26.20 21.84 -7.46
N LYS A 18 -26.64 22.16 -8.67
CA LYS A 18 -25.85 21.95 -9.89
C LYS A 18 -24.52 22.70 -9.86
N SER A 19 -24.55 23.96 -9.39
CA SER A 19 -23.32 24.75 -9.22
C SER A 19 -22.37 24.13 -8.20
N ILE A 20 -22.90 23.47 -7.17
CA ILE A 20 -22.12 22.72 -6.19
C ILE A 20 -21.52 21.46 -6.83
N PHE A 21 -22.31 20.70 -7.59
CA PHE A 21 -21.84 19.47 -8.25
C PHE A 21 -20.75 19.72 -9.28
N ASN A 22 -20.73 20.87 -9.95
CA ASN A 22 -19.64 21.25 -10.85
C ASN A 22 -18.30 21.54 -10.13
N GLN A 23 -18.30 21.63 -8.80
CA GLN A 23 -17.10 21.85 -7.98
C GLN A 23 -16.58 20.55 -7.36
N ILE A 24 -17.34 19.46 -7.47
CA ILE A 24 -17.00 18.14 -6.94
C ILE A 24 -16.33 17.37 -8.07
N ASP A 25 -15.08 16.97 -7.87
CA ASP A 25 -14.33 16.19 -8.87
C ASP A 25 -14.85 14.75 -8.92
N SER A 26 -14.62 14.07 -10.04
CA SER A 26 -14.96 12.67 -10.28
C SER A 26 -14.27 11.66 -9.34
N TYR A 27 -13.33 12.12 -8.51
CA TYR A 27 -12.64 11.33 -7.50
C TYR A 27 -13.11 11.61 -6.05
N ASP A 28 -13.97 12.61 -5.86
CA ASP A 28 -14.49 13.00 -4.55
C ASP A 28 -15.61 12.04 -4.09
N ASP A 29 -15.61 11.64 -2.81
CA ASP A 29 -16.62 10.78 -2.17
C ASP A 29 -17.48 11.51 -1.11
N PRO A 30 -18.08 12.67 -1.44
CA PRO A 30 -18.71 13.53 -0.45
C PRO A 30 -19.94 12.88 0.20
N CYS A 31 -20.14 13.17 1.47
CA CYS A 31 -21.36 12.89 2.19
C CYS A 31 -22.39 13.98 1.94
N PHE A 32 -23.47 13.66 1.22
CA PHE A 32 -24.59 14.57 1.00
C PHE A 32 -25.46 14.67 2.25
N LEU A 33 -25.57 15.87 2.79
CA LEU A 33 -26.32 16.16 3.99
C LEU A 33 -27.59 16.94 3.67
N PHE A 34 -28.73 16.35 4.00
CA PHE A 34 -30.05 16.91 3.83
C PHE A 34 -30.70 17.17 5.18
N LEU A 35 -31.34 18.32 5.31
CA LEU A 35 -31.95 18.77 6.56
C LEU A 35 -33.37 19.26 6.31
N TYR A 36 -34.31 18.79 7.11
CA TYR A 36 -35.65 19.36 7.20
C TYR A 36 -35.82 20.06 8.55
N SER A 37 -36.14 21.36 8.56
CA SER A 37 -36.45 22.11 9.79
C SER A 37 -37.23 23.40 9.50
N ASN A 38 -38.11 23.78 10.42
CA ASN A 38 -38.83 25.06 10.41
C ASN A 38 -37.96 26.24 10.88
N GLN A 39 -36.74 25.99 11.36
CA GLN A 39 -35.81 27.04 11.77
C GLN A 39 -35.21 27.77 10.57
N ALA A 40 -34.86 29.04 10.75
CA ALA A 40 -34.18 29.82 9.72
C ALA A 40 -32.78 29.26 9.42
N ILE A 41 -32.32 29.40 8.17
CA ILE A 41 -31.08 28.77 7.68
C ILE A 41 -29.82 29.18 8.45
N ASN A 42 -29.80 30.39 9.03
CA ASN A 42 -28.71 30.86 9.91
C ASN A 42 -28.62 30.06 11.22
N VAL A 43 -29.76 29.67 11.79
CA VAL A 43 -29.83 28.80 12.98
C VAL A 43 -29.38 27.39 12.62
N GLN A 44 -29.79 26.89 11.45
CA GLN A 44 -29.35 25.59 10.94
C GLN A 44 -27.83 25.56 10.69
N ASN A 45 -27.26 26.59 10.08
CA ASN A 45 -25.82 26.72 9.86
C ASN A 45 -25.04 26.80 11.18
N SER A 46 -25.56 27.50 12.19
CA SER A 46 -24.91 27.54 13.51
C SER A 46 -24.90 26.16 14.18
N ALA A 47 -25.99 25.38 14.03
CA ALA A 47 -26.05 24.02 14.53
C ALA A 47 -25.13 23.07 13.75
N LEU A 48 -25.00 23.26 12.43
CA LEU A 48 -24.04 22.52 11.60
C LEU A 48 -22.61 22.78 12.04
N LEU A 49 -22.19 24.05 12.14
CA LEU A 49 -20.84 24.43 12.55
C LEU A 49 -20.44 23.81 13.89
N ASN A 50 -21.35 23.82 14.88
CA ASN A 50 -21.09 23.18 16.17
C ASN A 50 -21.00 21.64 16.09
N ALA A 51 -21.66 21.01 15.12
CA ALA A 51 -21.67 19.56 14.95
C ALA A 51 -20.43 19.04 14.21
N VAL A 52 -19.71 19.90 13.48
CA VAL A 52 -18.53 19.57 12.67
C VAL A 52 -17.23 20.16 13.24
N ASP A 53 -17.31 20.93 14.33
CA ASP A 53 -16.15 21.57 14.98
C ASP A 53 -15.10 20.53 15.41
N GLY A 54 -13.90 20.64 14.84
CA GLY A 54 -12.79 19.68 15.06
C GLY A 54 -12.93 18.34 14.33
N ILE A 55 -13.88 18.20 13.40
CA ILE A 55 -14.14 16.96 12.63
C ILE A 55 -13.92 17.17 11.12
N CYS A 56 -14.41 18.29 10.55
CA CYS A 56 -14.27 18.58 9.12
C CYS A 56 -13.55 19.92 8.90
N ASP A 57 -12.52 19.93 8.05
CA ASP A 57 -11.71 21.12 7.76
C ASP A 57 -12.39 22.10 6.80
N ASP A 58 -13.17 21.59 5.84
CA ASP A 58 -13.90 22.38 4.83
C ASP A 58 -15.41 22.22 5.00
N ILE A 59 -16.08 23.31 5.38
CA ILE A 59 -17.54 23.32 5.64
C ILE A 59 -18.21 24.29 4.70
N ILE A 60 -19.10 23.75 3.86
CA ILE A 60 -19.91 24.56 2.96
C ILE A 60 -21.25 24.88 3.65
N PRO A 61 -21.63 26.18 3.72
CA PRO A 61 -22.90 26.57 4.30
C PRO A 61 -24.09 25.87 3.65
N LEU A 62 -25.10 25.54 4.47
CA LEU A 62 -26.35 24.99 3.98
C LEU A 62 -26.99 25.92 2.94
N THR A 63 -27.43 25.31 1.85
CA THR A 63 -28.19 25.95 0.77
C THR A 63 -29.66 25.52 0.88
N SER A 64 -30.59 26.48 0.79
CA SER A 64 -32.02 26.16 0.77
C SER A 64 -32.40 25.58 -0.58
N ILE A 65 -32.94 24.36 -0.59
CA ILE A 65 -33.37 23.64 -1.81
C ILE A 65 -34.89 23.47 -1.90
N GLY A 66 -35.63 23.82 -0.85
CA GLY A 66 -37.08 23.88 -0.87
C GLY A 66 -37.66 24.41 0.44
N GLN A 67 -38.99 24.36 0.57
CA GLN A 67 -39.66 24.84 1.77
C GLN A 67 -39.25 23.98 2.97
N ASN A 68 -38.53 24.60 3.92
CA ASN A 68 -37.98 23.97 5.12
C ASN A 68 -36.94 22.88 4.85
N VAL A 69 -36.40 22.77 3.63
CA VAL A 69 -35.37 21.78 3.27
C VAL A 69 -34.08 22.48 2.85
N SER A 70 -32.98 22.04 3.42
CA SER A 70 -31.64 22.54 3.18
C SER A 70 -30.68 21.40 2.82
N PHE A 71 -29.65 21.73 2.06
CA PHE A 71 -28.66 20.79 1.54
C PHE A 71 -27.24 21.35 1.67
N THR A 72 -26.29 20.48 1.98
CA THR A 72 -24.85 20.71 1.80
C THR A 72 -24.13 19.38 1.58
N TYR A 73 -22.81 19.41 1.44
CA TYR A 73 -21.97 18.23 1.44
C TYR A 73 -20.78 18.39 2.38
N LEU A 74 -20.22 17.27 2.82
CA LEU A 74 -19.10 17.17 3.75
C LEU A 74 -18.12 16.10 3.26
N PHE A 75 -16.83 16.28 3.51
CA PHE A 75 -15.84 15.21 3.41
C PHE A 75 -15.55 14.67 4.81
N CYS A 76 -15.97 13.43 5.06
CA CYS A 76 -15.78 12.78 6.35
C CYS A 76 -15.84 11.25 6.19
N ASP A 77 -15.16 10.54 7.10
CA ASP A 77 -15.25 9.08 7.16
C ASP A 77 -16.58 8.61 7.81
N TYR A 78 -16.76 7.29 7.93
CA TYR A 78 -18.01 6.73 8.45
C TYR A 78 -18.24 7.04 9.95
N VAL A 79 -17.17 7.16 10.75
CA VAL A 79 -17.26 7.45 12.19
C VAL A 79 -17.73 8.88 12.36
N ASP A 80 -17.09 9.79 11.62
CA ASP A 80 -17.35 11.21 11.63
C ASP A 80 -18.72 11.54 11.05
N ALA A 81 -19.11 10.94 9.92
CA ALA A 81 -20.44 11.08 9.32
C ALA A 81 -21.56 10.78 10.34
N ARG A 82 -21.34 9.75 11.17
CA ARG A 82 -22.28 9.37 12.22
C ARG A 82 -22.29 10.37 13.36
N VAL A 83 -21.13 10.77 13.87
CA VAL A 83 -21.02 11.76 14.96
C VAL A 83 -21.67 13.09 14.56
N VAL A 84 -21.37 13.59 13.35
CA VAL A 84 -21.92 14.82 12.80
C VAL A 84 -23.44 14.73 12.66
N THR A 85 -23.94 13.66 12.05
CA THR A 85 -25.38 13.49 11.81
C THR A 85 -26.18 13.38 13.11
N GLU A 86 -25.69 12.58 14.08
CA GLU A 86 -26.33 12.42 15.39
C GLU A 86 -26.32 13.72 16.19
N SER A 87 -25.18 14.43 16.22
CA SER A 87 -25.01 15.68 16.95
C SER A 87 -25.85 16.80 16.36
N LEU A 88 -25.90 16.89 15.03
CA LEU A 88 -26.72 17.85 14.32
C LEU A 88 -28.21 17.58 14.55
N ALA A 89 -28.66 16.33 14.39
CA ALA A 89 -30.05 15.95 14.62
C ALA A 89 -30.49 16.24 16.06
N LYS A 90 -29.64 15.94 17.05
CA LYS A 90 -29.89 16.24 18.46
C LYS A 90 -30.00 17.74 18.72
N SER A 91 -29.07 18.54 18.19
CA SER A 91 -29.04 19.99 18.36
C SER A 91 -30.26 20.65 17.74
N LEU A 92 -30.65 20.24 16.53
CA LEU A 92 -31.82 20.76 15.85
C LEU A 92 -33.12 20.30 16.51
N SER A 93 -33.19 19.06 16.98
CA SER A 93 -34.39 18.53 17.68
C SER A 93 -34.70 19.28 18.97
N GLN A 94 -33.70 19.88 19.62
CA GLN A 94 -33.89 20.75 20.79
C GLN A 94 -34.56 22.09 20.42
N LEU A 95 -34.34 22.58 19.20
CA LEU A 95 -34.86 23.85 18.70
C LEU A 95 -36.16 23.68 17.91
N ASP A 96 -36.32 22.55 17.24
CA ASP A 96 -37.47 22.17 16.43
C ASP A 96 -37.68 20.65 16.54
N ALA A 97 -38.71 20.25 17.28
CA ALA A 97 -39.04 18.84 17.49
C ALA A 97 -39.37 18.08 16.19
N GLN A 98 -39.56 18.79 15.07
CA GLN A 98 -39.79 18.21 13.74
C GLN A 98 -38.52 18.17 12.89
N ALA A 99 -37.37 18.58 13.40
CA ALA A 99 -36.13 18.58 12.65
C ALA A 99 -35.67 17.17 12.31
N LYS A 100 -35.32 16.94 11.05
CA LYS A 100 -34.82 15.66 10.53
C LYS A 100 -33.53 15.87 9.75
N VAL A 101 -32.60 14.93 9.88
CA VAL A 101 -31.32 14.95 9.17
C VAL A 101 -31.14 13.65 8.40
N ALA A 102 -30.79 13.72 7.13
CA ALA A 102 -30.42 12.55 6.34
C ALA A 102 -29.03 12.78 5.75
N LEU A 103 -28.13 11.82 5.98
CA LEU A 103 -26.81 11.80 5.36
C LEU A 103 -26.75 10.62 4.40
N PHE A 104 -26.30 10.89 3.18
CA PHE A 104 -26.14 9.90 2.12
C PHE A 104 -24.74 10.04 1.53
N ARG A 105 -23.89 9.02 1.66
CA ARG A 105 -22.55 9.03 1.09
C ARG A 105 -22.62 8.89 -0.42
N HIS A 106 -22.03 9.81 -1.17
CA HIS A 106 -21.90 9.65 -2.61
C HIS A 106 -20.89 8.56 -2.92
N ASN A 107 -21.24 7.67 -3.84
CA ASN A 107 -20.28 6.75 -4.41
C ASN A 107 -19.53 7.49 -5.52
N CYS A 108 -18.20 7.65 -5.44
CA CYS A 108 -17.37 8.37 -6.42
C CYS A 108 -17.51 7.87 -7.87
N ILE A 109 -18.10 6.68 -8.07
CA ILE A 109 -18.44 6.11 -9.39
C ILE A 109 -19.91 6.27 -9.81
N GLY A 110 -20.77 6.92 -9.01
CA GLY A 110 -22.20 7.09 -9.27
C GLY A 110 -22.55 8.43 -9.92
N ASP A 111 -23.78 8.58 -10.42
CA ASP A 111 -24.28 9.90 -10.83
C ASP A 111 -24.63 10.73 -9.57
N LEU A 112 -24.05 11.93 -9.46
CA LEU A 112 -24.33 12.88 -8.38
C LEU A 112 -25.83 13.24 -8.35
N ALA A 113 -26.50 13.35 -9.50
CA ALA A 113 -27.93 13.65 -9.58
C ALA A 113 -28.80 12.49 -9.07
N GLU A 114 -28.39 11.25 -9.34
CA GLU A 114 -29.05 10.06 -8.80
C GLU A 114 -28.85 9.96 -7.28
N SER A 115 -27.62 10.21 -6.80
CA SER A 115 -27.29 10.24 -5.36
C SER A 115 -28.09 11.32 -4.62
N TYR A 116 -28.31 12.47 -5.26
CA TYR A 116 -29.18 13.52 -4.75
C TYR A 116 -30.63 13.06 -4.61
N ASP A 117 -31.21 12.42 -5.64
CA ASP A 117 -32.58 11.91 -5.57
C ASP A 117 -32.71 10.87 -4.45
N TRP A 118 -31.74 9.97 -4.29
CA TRP A 118 -31.73 8.99 -3.20
C TRP A 118 -31.65 9.64 -1.82
N GLY A 119 -30.82 10.67 -1.65
CA GLY A 119 -30.75 11.44 -0.41
C GLY A 119 -32.07 12.15 -0.07
N ILE A 120 -32.77 12.69 -1.08
CA ILE A 120 -34.12 13.26 -0.92
C ILE A 120 -35.14 12.18 -0.54
N GLN A 121 -35.08 10.99 -1.16
CA GLN A 121 -35.94 9.87 -0.81
C GLN A 121 -35.74 9.43 0.64
N GLN A 122 -34.48 9.33 1.09
CA GLN A 122 -34.13 9.01 2.47
C GLN A 122 -34.65 10.08 3.42
N LEU A 123 -34.47 11.37 3.12
CA LEU A 123 -35.01 12.46 3.94
C LEU A 123 -36.54 12.36 4.07
N LEU A 124 -37.26 12.13 2.97
CA LEU A 124 -38.72 11.99 2.98
C LEU A 124 -39.18 10.79 3.82
N ALA A 125 -38.44 9.68 3.78
CA ALA A 125 -38.69 8.53 4.64
C ALA A 125 -38.51 8.88 6.12
N VAL A 126 -37.42 9.59 6.46
CA VAL A 126 -37.12 10.01 7.85
C VAL A 126 -38.15 11.03 8.38
N ILE A 127 -38.66 11.92 7.53
CA ILE A 127 -39.76 12.84 7.88
C ILE A 127 -41.04 12.08 8.26
N SER A 128 -41.23 10.89 7.68
CA SER A 128 -42.39 10.05 7.92
C SER A 128 -42.21 9.11 9.13
N ASP A 129 -41.00 9.02 9.66
CA ASP A 129 -40.59 8.11 10.74
C ASP A 129 -40.47 8.84 12.09
N GLN A 130 -40.44 8.08 13.19
CA GLN A 130 -40.10 8.58 14.53
C GLN A 130 -38.62 8.92 14.68
N ARG A 131 -37.73 8.32 13.87
CA ARG A 131 -36.28 8.60 13.89
C ARG A 131 -35.98 10.06 13.55
N SER A 132 -35.05 10.69 14.27
CA SER A 132 -34.61 12.08 14.01
C SER A 132 -33.55 12.18 12.91
N PHE A 133 -32.92 11.06 12.55
CA PHE A 133 -31.96 11.02 11.46
C PHE A 133 -31.90 9.67 10.74
N ALA A 134 -31.28 9.64 9.56
CA ALA A 134 -30.78 8.44 8.93
C ALA A 134 -29.43 8.68 8.25
N ILE A 135 -28.60 7.64 8.22
CA ILE A 135 -27.30 7.63 7.55
C ILE A 135 -27.31 6.46 6.59
N ASN A 136 -26.89 6.71 5.35
CA ASN A 136 -26.65 5.68 4.35
C ASN A 136 -25.20 5.83 3.89
N ASP A 137 -24.37 4.88 4.28
CA ASP A 137 -23.00 4.74 3.80
C ASP A 137 -22.92 3.45 2.96
N PHE A 138 -22.43 3.56 1.72
CA PHE A 138 -22.31 2.42 0.81
C PHE A 138 -21.32 1.35 1.33
N THR A 139 -20.44 1.72 2.27
CA THR A 139 -19.51 0.79 2.94
C THR A 139 -20.17 -0.06 4.02
N ASP A 140 -21.32 0.35 4.57
CA ASP A 140 -22.08 -0.40 5.58
C ASP A 140 -23.43 -0.90 5.04
N GLN A 141 -23.36 -1.91 4.18
CA GLN A 141 -24.56 -2.53 3.59
C GLN A 141 -25.47 -3.23 4.62
N LYS A 142 -25.00 -3.49 5.85
CA LYS A 142 -25.79 -4.21 6.87
C LYS A 142 -26.81 -3.30 7.56
N ASN A 143 -26.52 -2.01 7.69
CA ASN A 143 -27.37 -1.05 8.40
C ASN A 143 -28.11 -0.06 7.47
N TRP A 144 -28.05 -0.28 6.15
CA TRP A 144 -28.70 0.58 5.16
C TRP A 144 -30.24 0.50 5.24
N SER A 145 -30.87 1.52 5.82
CA SER A 145 -32.34 1.60 5.88
C SER A 145 -32.92 1.89 4.49
N GLY A 146 -33.59 0.91 3.89
CA GLY A 146 -34.19 1.02 2.55
C GLY A 146 -33.46 0.29 1.43
N VAL A 147 -32.40 -0.50 1.73
CA VAL A 147 -31.65 -1.28 0.72
C VAL A 147 -32.52 -2.19 -0.15
N ASP A 148 -33.63 -2.70 0.40
CA ASP A 148 -34.57 -3.53 -0.35
C ASP A 148 -35.31 -2.73 -1.42
N GLN A 149 -35.58 -1.44 -1.20
CA GLN A 149 -36.16 -0.57 -2.23
C GLN A 149 -35.15 -0.31 -3.35
N TYR A 150 -33.88 -0.13 -3.02
CA TYR A 150 -32.80 0.01 -4.00
C TYR A 150 -32.69 -1.24 -4.88
N ARG A 151 -32.60 -2.43 -4.26
CA ARG A 151 -32.57 -3.73 -4.97
C ARG A 151 -33.84 -3.97 -5.80
N ASN A 152 -35.01 -3.60 -5.30
CA ASN A 152 -36.27 -3.80 -6.01
C ASN A 152 -36.49 -2.80 -7.15
N THR A 153 -35.95 -1.57 -7.06
CA THR A 153 -36.05 -0.58 -8.16
C THR A 153 -35.14 -0.96 -9.34
N GLU A 154 -33.98 -1.57 -9.06
CA GLU A 154 -33.14 -2.21 -10.10
C GLU A 154 -33.84 -3.41 -10.74
N ILE A 155 -34.52 -4.25 -9.95
CA ILE A 155 -35.30 -5.40 -10.44
C ILE A 155 -36.53 -4.94 -11.26
N GLU A 156 -37.22 -3.86 -10.88
CA GLU A 156 -38.36 -3.32 -11.64
C GLU A 156 -37.91 -2.67 -12.96
N ARG A 157 -36.77 -1.96 -12.99
CA ARG A 157 -36.17 -1.45 -14.25
C ARG A 157 -35.71 -2.59 -15.17
N GLN A 158 -35.20 -3.69 -14.61
CA GLN A 158 -34.88 -4.91 -15.35
C GLN A 158 -36.16 -5.64 -15.81
N ALA A 159 -37.25 -5.62 -15.03
CA ALA A 159 -38.52 -6.26 -15.36
C ALA A 159 -39.31 -5.52 -16.45
N GLU A 160 -39.27 -4.19 -16.52
CA GLU A 160 -39.84 -3.44 -17.66
C GLU A 160 -39.10 -3.76 -18.96
N SER A 161 -37.78 -3.95 -18.89
CA SER A 161 -36.93 -4.39 -20.02
C SER A 161 -37.16 -5.86 -20.40
N GLN A 162 -37.56 -6.71 -19.46
CA GLN A 162 -37.82 -8.15 -19.66
C GLN A 162 -39.29 -8.49 -20.00
N SER A 163 -40.24 -7.55 -19.86
CA SER A 163 -41.66 -7.76 -20.14
C SER A 163 -42.02 -7.99 -21.63
N LEU A 164 -41.04 -7.84 -22.54
CA LEU A 164 -41.16 -8.21 -23.96
C LEU A 164 -40.83 -9.70 -24.24
N ALA A 165 -40.42 -10.48 -23.25
CA ALA A 165 -39.99 -11.86 -23.45
C ALA A 165 -40.52 -12.81 -22.35
N SER A 166 -41.84 -12.94 -22.24
CA SER A 166 -42.44 -13.99 -21.41
C SER A 166 -42.56 -15.31 -22.18
N THR A 167 -41.93 -16.39 -21.70
CA THR A 167 -42.64 -17.62 -21.27
C THR A 167 -41.73 -18.57 -20.46
N GLU A 168 -42.22 -18.90 -19.26
CA GLU A 168 -41.73 -19.77 -18.16
C GLU A 168 -41.49 -21.27 -18.52
N PRO A 169 -40.95 -22.19 -17.63
CA PRO A 169 -41.01 -22.12 -16.15
C PRO A 169 -39.84 -22.65 -15.26
N THR A 170 -39.73 -22.01 -14.10
CA THR A 170 -39.42 -22.46 -12.71
C THR A 170 -38.19 -23.29 -12.29
N GLN A 171 -37.50 -22.67 -11.32
CA GLN A 171 -37.04 -23.15 -10.00
C GLN A 171 -35.89 -24.17 -9.90
N GLN A 172 -34.76 -23.69 -9.36
CA GLN A 172 -34.16 -24.25 -8.15
C GLN A 172 -33.32 -23.18 -7.43
N GLY A 173 -33.60 -22.99 -6.14
CA GLY A 173 -32.92 -22.02 -5.29
C GLY A 173 -31.55 -22.52 -4.84
N THR A 174 -30.55 -21.66 -4.97
CA THR A 174 -29.26 -21.78 -4.31
C THR A 174 -28.94 -20.46 -3.60
N SER A 175 -28.33 -20.60 -2.42
CA SER A 175 -28.31 -19.61 -1.35
C SER A 175 -27.36 -18.43 -1.63
N LEU A 176 -27.70 -17.29 -1.04
CA LEU A 176 -26.94 -16.02 -1.04
C LEU A 176 -25.46 -16.15 -0.60
N LEU A 177 -25.04 -17.26 0.00
CA LEU A 177 -23.65 -17.51 0.40
C LEU A 177 -22.78 -18.12 -0.72
N GLN A 178 -23.37 -18.65 -1.80
CA GLN A 178 -22.61 -19.05 -3.00
C GLN A 178 -22.27 -17.86 -3.92
N ARG A 179 -22.91 -16.70 -3.72
CA ARG A 179 -22.64 -15.46 -4.48
C ARG A 179 -21.53 -14.59 -3.91
N VAL A 180 -21.06 -14.84 -2.68
CA VAL A 180 -20.06 -14.01 -2.01
C VAL A 180 -18.68 -14.69 -1.92
N PHE A 181 -18.59 -16.01 -2.06
CA PHE A 181 -17.31 -16.76 -1.96
C PHE A 181 -17.15 -17.90 -2.99
N GLY A 182 -17.74 -17.79 -4.18
CA GLY A 182 -17.77 -18.88 -5.16
C GLY A 182 -17.01 -18.58 -6.46
N HIS A 183 -15.73 -18.98 -6.50
CA HIS A 183 -14.99 -19.43 -7.69
C HIS A 183 -15.31 -18.79 -9.05
N PHE A 184 -14.64 -17.68 -9.39
CA PHE A 184 -14.31 -17.42 -10.79
C PHE A 184 -13.13 -18.35 -11.15
N PHE A 185 -13.43 -19.45 -11.85
CA PHE A 185 -12.53 -20.50 -12.33
C PHE A 185 -12.09 -21.60 -11.36
N SER A 186 -13.03 -22.22 -10.62
CA SER A 186 -12.85 -23.62 -10.23
C SER A 186 -13.92 -24.46 -10.89
N ASN A 187 -13.52 -25.24 -11.88
CA ASN A 187 -14.07 -26.57 -12.09
C ASN A 187 -12.93 -27.48 -12.54
N LYS A 188 -12.27 -28.09 -11.54
CA LYS A 188 -11.64 -29.39 -11.76
C LYS A 188 -12.75 -30.37 -12.15
N ALA A 189 -12.58 -30.98 -13.31
CA ALA A 189 -13.47 -31.93 -13.94
C ALA A 189 -14.14 -32.91 -12.97
N THR A 190 -15.47 -32.98 -13.04
CA THR A 190 -16.19 -34.24 -12.81
C THR A 190 -16.52 -34.83 -14.17
N LEU A 191 -15.89 -35.96 -14.49
CA LEU A 191 -16.34 -36.85 -15.56
C LEU A 191 -17.82 -37.19 -15.34
N ASP A 192 -18.64 -37.01 -16.37
CA ASP A 192 -19.44 -38.10 -16.94
C ASP A 192 -20.17 -37.67 -18.23
N ASN A 193 -19.89 -38.45 -19.30
CA ASN A 193 -20.69 -38.78 -20.49
C ASN A 193 -21.24 -37.70 -21.45
N GLU A 194 -20.68 -37.76 -22.67
CA GLU A 194 -21.33 -37.71 -24.00
C GLU A 194 -22.37 -36.60 -24.28
N THR A 195 -21.96 -35.58 -25.04
CA THR A 195 -22.50 -35.29 -26.39
C THR A 195 -21.75 -34.12 -27.05
N ASP A 196 -21.42 -34.29 -28.34
CA ASP A 196 -20.87 -33.28 -29.25
C ASP A 196 -21.67 -31.95 -29.20
N THR A 197 -21.06 -30.89 -28.68
CA THR A 197 -21.20 -29.51 -29.21
C THR A 197 -19.98 -28.68 -28.78
N CYS A 198 -19.40 -27.97 -29.75
CA CYS A 198 -18.34 -26.98 -29.58
C CYS A 198 -18.79 -25.95 -28.52
N THR A 199 -18.22 -26.04 -27.32
CA THR A 199 -18.51 -25.12 -26.21
C THR A 199 -17.32 -24.19 -26.06
N THR A 200 -17.53 -22.91 -26.36
CA THR A 200 -16.55 -21.84 -26.13
C THR A 200 -16.08 -21.86 -24.67
N PRO A 201 -14.78 -21.68 -24.37
CA PRO A 201 -14.30 -21.65 -22.99
C PRO A 201 -15.02 -20.58 -22.15
N ALA A 202 -15.34 -20.91 -20.89
CA ALA A 202 -16.12 -20.02 -20.02
C ALA A 202 -15.46 -18.64 -19.81
N ALA A 203 -14.12 -18.59 -19.77
CA ALA A 203 -13.36 -17.34 -19.67
C ALA A 203 -13.56 -16.42 -20.88
N LEU A 204 -13.68 -17.00 -22.07
CA LEU A 204 -13.89 -16.26 -23.31
C LEU A 204 -15.32 -15.71 -23.39
N GLU A 205 -16.34 -16.49 -22.99
CA GLU A 205 -17.73 -16.02 -22.93
C GLU A 205 -17.94 -14.90 -21.91
N GLN A 206 -17.15 -14.84 -20.83
CA GLN A 206 -17.20 -13.73 -19.87
C GLN A 206 -16.63 -12.42 -20.45
N LEU A 207 -15.74 -12.49 -21.43
CA LEU A 207 -15.20 -11.32 -22.15
C LEU A 207 -16.11 -10.87 -23.30
N ARG A 208 -17.02 -11.73 -23.75
CA ARG A 208 -17.94 -11.44 -24.86
C ARG A 208 -18.74 -10.15 -24.68
N PRO A 209 -19.38 -9.85 -23.53
CA PRO A 209 -20.16 -8.63 -23.36
C PRO A 209 -19.31 -7.37 -23.54
N PHE A 210 -18.02 -7.43 -23.19
CA PHE A 210 -17.09 -6.32 -23.40
C PHE A 210 -16.85 -6.10 -24.90
N ILE A 211 -16.49 -7.17 -25.62
CA ILE A 211 -16.10 -7.09 -27.03
C ILE A 211 -17.28 -6.75 -27.95
N ILE A 212 -18.46 -7.36 -27.77
CA ILE A 212 -19.61 -7.14 -28.68
C ILE A 212 -20.14 -5.70 -28.64
N HIS A 213 -19.90 -4.98 -27.54
CA HIS A 213 -20.32 -3.59 -27.39
C HIS A 213 -19.24 -2.58 -27.82
N LEU A 214 -18.04 -3.02 -28.18
CA LEU A 214 -17.03 -2.15 -28.80
C LEU A 214 -17.55 -1.63 -30.17
N PRO A 215 -16.97 -0.54 -30.71
CA PRO A 215 -17.18 -0.15 -32.09
C PRO A 215 -16.91 -1.32 -33.06
N ASN A 216 -17.93 -1.74 -33.82
CA ASN A 216 -17.92 -2.96 -34.67
C ASN A 216 -17.78 -4.28 -33.87
N GLY A 217 -18.28 -4.29 -32.63
CA GLY A 217 -18.07 -5.37 -31.67
C GLY A 217 -18.55 -6.75 -32.11
N GLU A 218 -19.66 -6.87 -32.85
CA GLU A 218 -20.10 -8.17 -33.39
C GLU A 218 -19.07 -8.74 -34.38
N SER A 219 -18.55 -7.90 -35.28
CA SER A 219 -17.52 -8.31 -36.24
C SER A 219 -16.17 -8.57 -35.58
N LEU A 220 -15.83 -7.83 -34.51
CA LEU A 220 -14.64 -8.10 -33.68
C LEU A 220 -14.77 -9.42 -32.92
N TRP A 221 -15.96 -9.73 -32.41
CA TRP A 221 -16.23 -11.01 -31.73
C TRP A 221 -16.16 -12.19 -32.70
N ASP A 222 -16.75 -12.06 -33.90
CA ASP A 222 -16.62 -13.07 -34.95
C ASP A 222 -15.15 -13.28 -35.33
N PHE A 223 -14.37 -12.20 -35.45
CA PHE A 223 -12.92 -12.28 -35.67
C PHE A 223 -12.21 -13.03 -34.54
N VAL A 224 -12.53 -12.76 -33.27
CA VAL A 224 -11.95 -13.47 -32.11
C VAL A 224 -12.23 -14.98 -32.17
N LEU A 225 -13.41 -15.39 -32.62
CA LEU A 225 -13.77 -16.80 -32.72
C LEU A 225 -13.17 -17.48 -33.96
N THR A 226 -13.38 -16.93 -35.16
CA THR A 226 -13.07 -17.63 -36.44
C THR A 226 -11.79 -17.16 -37.11
N GLY A 227 -11.39 -15.91 -36.88
CA GLY A 227 -10.20 -15.30 -37.48
C GLY A 227 -10.47 -14.80 -38.90
N GLU A 228 -11.70 -14.99 -39.37
CA GLU A 228 -12.19 -14.48 -40.63
C GLU A 228 -12.44 -12.96 -40.53
N ASN A 229 -12.60 -12.29 -41.68
CA ASN A 229 -12.93 -10.86 -41.77
C ASN A 229 -11.87 -9.85 -41.30
N TYR A 230 -10.64 -10.27 -40.97
CA TYR A 230 -9.55 -9.36 -40.58
C TYR A 230 -9.29 -8.21 -41.59
N ILE A 231 -9.26 -8.55 -42.89
CA ILE A 231 -9.06 -7.56 -43.98
C ILE A 231 -10.23 -6.58 -44.04
N GLU A 232 -11.44 -7.06 -43.81
CA GLU A 232 -12.66 -6.24 -43.83
C GLU A 232 -12.72 -5.31 -42.62
N LEU A 233 -12.36 -5.79 -41.42
CA LEU A 233 -12.23 -4.98 -40.20
C LEU A 233 -11.22 -3.83 -40.39
N HIS A 234 -10.08 -4.10 -41.03
CA HIS A 234 -9.09 -3.07 -41.38
C HIS A 234 -9.65 -2.04 -42.36
N GLN A 235 -10.35 -2.47 -43.40
CA GLN A 235 -10.97 -1.56 -44.37
C GLN A 235 -12.07 -0.70 -43.76
N GLN A 236 -12.82 -1.24 -42.80
CA GLN A 236 -13.86 -0.53 -42.04
C GLN A 236 -13.30 0.33 -40.91
N ARG A 237 -11.96 0.37 -40.73
CA ARG A 237 -11.28 1.06 -39.63
C ARG A 237 -11.75 0.60 -38.24
N ALA A 238 -12.21 -0.64 -38.12
CA ALA A 238 -12.76 -1.18 -36.88
C ALA A 238 -11.77 -1.10 -35.72
N PHE A 239 -10.49 -1.44 -35.98
CA PHE A 239 -9.41 -1.36 -34.99
C PHE A 239 -9.03 0.09 -34.63
N VAL A 240 -9.01 1.01 -35.60
CA VAL A 240 -8.69 2.45 -35.35
C VAL A 240 -9.77 3.14 -34.53
N ASN A 241 -11.02 2.67 -34.59
CA ASN A 241 -12.09 3.22 -33.76
C ASN A 241 -11.98 2.81 -32.29
N LEU A 242 -11.13 1.82 -31.96
CA LEU A 242 -10.90 1.36 -30.59
C LEU A 242 -10.04 2.33 -29.77
N ASP A 243 -9.17 3.11 -30.43
CA ASP A 243 -8.30 4.13 -29.83
C ASP A 243 -9.07 5.14 -28.93
N SER A 244 -10.37 5.35 -29.21
CA SER A 244 -11.23 6.26 -28.44
C SER A 244 -11.96 5.63 -27.24
N VAL A 245 -11.80 4.32 -27.02
CA VAL A 245 -12.53 3.56 -26.01
C VAL A 245 -11.72 3.47 -24.72
N LEU A 246 -12.27 4.04 -23.64
CA LEU A 246 -11.73 3.87 -22.30
C LEU A 246 -12.17 2.53 -21.71
N VAL A 247 -11.23 1.58 -21.58
CA VAL A 247 -11.48 0.17 -21.18
C VAL A 247 -12.30 0.06 -19.89
N ILE A 248 -12.00 0.88 -18.88
CA ILE A 248 -12.71 0.87 -17.60
C ILE A 248 -14.15 1.36 -17.70
N LEU A 249 -14.39 2.47 -18.41
CA LEU A 249 -15.76 2.98 -18.59
C LEU A 249 -16.60 2.03 -19.42
N HIS A 250 -15.99 1.46 -20.45
CA HIS A 250 -16.63 0.51 -21.35
C HIS A 250 -17.00 -0.80 -20.63
N SER A 251 -16.04 -1.37 -19.89
CA SER A 251 -16.29 -2.58 -19.09
C SER A 251 -17.33 -2.34 -18.00
N LYS A 252 -17.29 -1.22 -17.28
CA LYS A 252 -18.29 -0.90 -16.25
C LYS A 252 -19.72 -0.88 -16.81
N HIS A 253 -19.90 -0.36 -18.02
CA HIS A 253 -21.22 -0.20 -18.61
C HIS A 253 -21.75 -1.49 -19.26
N TYR A 254 -20.88 -2.25 -19.94
CA TYR A 254 -21.30 -3.37 -20.79
C TYR A 254 -20.86 -4.76 -20.29
N ALA A 255 -19.86 -4.83 -19.41
CA ALA A 255 -19.31 -6.07 -18.85
C ALA A 255 -18.92 -5.92 -17.36
N PRO A 256 -19.89 -5.78 -16.44
CA PRO A 256 -19.62 -5.48 -15.02
C PRO A 256 -18.73 -6.51 -14.30
N ASP A 257 -18.83 -7.79 -14.67
CA ASP A 257 -18.00 -8.85 -14.10
C ASP A 257 -16.53 -8.70 -14.56
N PHE A 258 -16.31 -8.36 -15.82
CA PHE A 258 -14.98 -8.07 -16.35
C PHE A 258 -14.40 -6.78 -15.75
N TYR A 259 -15.25 -5.77 -15.51
CA TYR A 259 -14.87 -4.56 -14.79
C TYR A 259 -14.37 -4.84 -13.38
N GLN A 260 -15.11 -5.64 -12.59
CA GLN A 260 -14.67 -6.04 -11.25
C GLN A 260 -13.34 -6.81 -11.29
N HIS A 261 -13.16 -7.69 -12.27
CA HIS A 261 -11.90 -8.40 -12.47
C HIS A 261 -10.74 -7.45 -12.78
N ILE A 262 -10.93 -6.44 -13.62
CA ILE A 262 -9.91 -5.41 -13.90
C ILE A 262 -9.50 -4.69 -12.60
N LEU A 263 -10.46 -4.28 -11.77
CA LEU A 263 -10.18 -3.62 -10.49
C LEU A 263 -9.33 -4.51 -9.56
N HIS A 264 -9.71 -5.77 -9.42
CA HIS A 264 -8.96 -6.72 -8.61
C HIS A 264 -7.55 -7.00 -9.14
N ALA A 265 -7.40 -7.14 -10.46
CA ALA A 265 -6.13 -7.44 -11.10
C ALA A 265 -5.11 -6.29 -10.99
N CYS A 266 -5.59 -5.03 -10.93
CA CYS A 266 -4.72 -3.86 -10.82
C CYS A 266 -4.26 -3.57 -9.37
N HIS A 267 -4.87 -4.19 -8.34
CA HIS A 267 -4.55 -3.97 -6.91
C HIS A 267 -4.50 -2.50 -6.47
N LEU A 268 -5.46 -1.69 -6.91
CA LEU A 268 -5.52 -0.27 -6.54
C LEU A 268 -6.74 0.00 -5.65
N ASP A 269 -6.55 0.86 -4.65
CA ASP A 269 -7.63 1.44 -3.82
C ASP A 269 -8.44 2.49 -4.60
N SER A 270 -8.11 2.73 -5.87
CA SER A 270 -8.74 3.68 -6.80
C SER A 270 -9.01 3.06 -8.18
N ILE A 271 -9.77 3.76 -9.03
CA ILE A 271 -10.06 3.33 -10.41
C ILE A 271 -8.75 3.37 -11.25
N PRO A 272 -8.35 2.28 -11.91
CA PRO A 272 -7.11 2.23 -12.68
C PRO A 272 -7.19 3.09 -13.94
N SER A 273 -6.12 3.81 -14.27
CA SER A 273 -5.98 4.53 -15.55
C SER A 273 -5.78 3.56 -16.72
N GLN A 274 -5.92 4.02 -17.97
CA GLN A 274 -5.62 3.20 -19.16
C GLN A 274 -4.21 2.58 -19.08
N ASN A 275 -3.22 3.34 -18.61
CA ASN A 275 -1.85 2.88 -18.45
C ASN A 275 -1.72 1.81 -17.36
N ASP A 276 -2.47 1.92 -16.26
CA ASP A 276 -2.45 0.91 -15.18
C ASP A 276 -3.08 -0.41 -15.61
N ILE A 277 -4.17 -0.33 -16.37
CA ILE A 277 -4.81 -1.49 -17.00
C ILE A 277 -3.84 -2.13 -17.99
N GLN A 278 -3.17 -1.33 -18.82
CA GLN A 278 -2.16 -1.82 -19.75
C GLN A 278 -1.04 -2.54 -19.00
N ARG A 279 -0.40 -1.91 -18.00
CA ARG A 279 0.66 -2.53 -17.16
C ARG A 279 0.19 -3.85 -16.54
N SER A 280 -1.07 -3.93 -16.13
CA SER A 280 -1.69 -5.11 -15.51
C SER A 280 -2.35 -6.08 -16.50
N LEU A 281 -2.25 -5.85 -17.82
CA LEU A 281 -2.99 -6.60 -18.83
C LEU A 281 -2.73 -8.11 -18.77
N HIS A 282 -1.51 -8.51 -18.43
CA HIS A 282 -1.15 -9.92 -18.23
C HIS A 282 -1.98 -10.59 -17.11
N LYS A 283 -2.24 -9.90 -15.99
CA LYS A 283 -3.10 -10.40 -14.90
C LYS A 283 -4.57 -10.39 -15.31
N ILE A 284 -4.98 -9.33 -16.01
CA ILE A 284 -6.37 -9.19 -16.48
C ILE A 284 -6.72 -10.34 -17.44
N LEU A 285 -5.81 -10.71 -18.34
CA LEU A 285 -5.99 -11.80 -19.29
C LEU A 285 -5.58 -13.17 -18.76
N GLN A 286 -5.05 -13.27 -17.54
CA GLN A 286 -4.58 -14.54 -16.96
C GLN A 286 -5.63 -15.66 -17.00
N PRO A 287 -6.91 -15.44 -16.65
CA PRO A 287 -7.89 -16.52 -16.71
C PRO A 287 -8.16 -17.00 -18.15
N LEU A 288 -7.98 -16.10 -19.13
CA LEU A 288 -8.11 -16.44 -20.54
C LEU A 288 -6.89 -17.21 -21.04
N SER A 289 -5.67 -16.83 -20.63
CA SER A 289 -4.47 -17.59 -20.96
C SER A 289 -4.49 -18.98 -20.34
N ASP A 290 -4.92 -19.10 -19.08
CA ASP A 290 -5.04 -20.38 -18.39
C ASP A 290 -6.05 -21.31 -19.09
N ALA A 291 -7.10 -20.76 -19.70
CA ALA A 291 -8.10 -21.54 -20.42
C ALA A 291 -7.70 -21.89 -21.87
N LEU A 292 -6.99 -21.00 -22.57
CA LEU A 292 -6.69 -21.15 -24.00
C LEU A 292 -5.28 -21.66 -24.30
N LEU A 293 -4.34 -21.46 -23.39
CA LEU A 293 -2.92 -21.84 -23.54
C LEU A 293 -2.54 -23.06 -22.68
N ASP A 294 -3.49 -23.68 -21.98
CA ASP A 294 -3.27 -24.91 -21.20
C ASP A 294 -2.70 -26.03 -22.07
N THR A 295 -1.55 -26.57 -21.66
CA THR A 295 -0.79 -27.65 -22.31
C THR A 295 -1.60 -28.93 -22.51
N THR A 296 -2.65 -29.15 -21.73
CA THR A 296 -3.49 -30.36 -21.81
C THR A 296 -4.59 -30.27 -22.86
N THR A 297 -4.95 -29.07 -23.31
CA THR A 297 -6.05 -28.80 -24.26
C THR A 297 -5.61 -28.02 -25.50
N THR A 298 -4.31 -27.74 -25.65
CA THR A 298 -3.78 -26.84 -26.68
C THR A 298 -4.02 -27.34 -28.10
N ASN A 299 -4.80 -26.58 -28.87
CA ASN A 299 -4.83 -26.63 -30.33
C ASN A 299 -4.45 -25.24 -30.87
N ASN A 300 -3.86 -25.18 -32.07
CA ASN A 300 -3.43 -23.96 -32.75
C ASN A 300 -4.56 -22.90 -32.79
N ASP A 301 -5.81 -23.35 -32.93
CA ASP A 301 -6.98 -22.46 -32.96
C ASP A 301 -7.19 -21.66 -31.66
N ASN A 302 -6.94 -22.27 -30.49
CA ASN A 302 -7.05 -21.59 -29.19
C ASN A 302 -5.92 -20.58 -28.99
N GLN A 303 -4.69 -20.94 -29.40
CA GLN A 303 -3.54 -20.03 -29.38
C GLN A 303 -3.81 -18.81 -30.28
N GLN A 304 -4.33 -19.02 -31.49
CA GLN A 304 -4.73 -17.93 -32.36
C GLN A 304 -5.89 -17.12 -31.78
N CYS A 305 -6.83 -17.74 -31.06
CA CYS A 305 -7.92 -17.02 -30.40
C CYS A 305 -7.38 -16.07 -29.32
N PHE A 306 -6.46 -16.53 -28.47
CA PHE A 306 -5.82 -15.69 -27.46
C PHE A 306 -5.08 -14.51 -28.10
N ILE A 307 -4.29 -14.76 -29.17
CA ILE A 307 -3.58 -13.70 -29.90
C ILE A 307 -4.55 -12.64 -30.46
N ARG A 308 -5.70 -13.06 -31.00
CA ARG A 308 -6.72 -12.14 -31.55
C ARG A 308 -7.38 -11.26 -30.47
N VAL A 309 -7.52 -11.77 -29.25
CA VAL A 309 -7.96 -10.95 -28.11
C VAL A 309 -6.88 -9.92 -27.75
N VAL A 310 -5.60 -10.33 -27.74
CA VAL A 310 -4.48 -9.42 -27.51
C VAL A 310 -4.40 -8.33 -28.59
N ASP A 311 -4.67 -8.64 -29.87
CA ASP A 311 -4.74 -7.62 -30.93
C ASP A 311 -5.77 -6.52 -30.61
N ILE A 312 -6.95 -6.89 -30.11
CA ILE A 312 -8.00 -5.93 -29.74
C ILE A 312 -7.51 -5.02 -28.61
N PHE A 313 -6.89 -5.59 -27.57
CA PHE A 313 -6.33 -4.79 -26.47
C PHE A 313 -5.17 -3.91 -26.89
N PHE A 314 -4.29 -4.39 -27.78
CA PHE A 314 -3.21 -3.58 -28.34
C PHE A 314 -3.75 -2.31 -29.03
N HIS A 315 -4.87 -2.41 -29.75
CA HIS A 315 -5.55 -1.25 -30.33
C HIS A 315 -6.30 -0.39 -29.30
N LEU A 316 -6.88 -0.98 -28.25
CA LEU A 316 -7.49 -0.22 -27.14
C LEU A 316 -6.48 0.63 -26.36
N PHE A 317 -5.19 0.31 -26.46
CA PHE A 317 -4.07 1.05 -25.84
C PHE A 317 -3.22 1.77 -26.89
N ASP A 318 -3.83 2.25 -27.98
CA ASP A 318 -3.17 3.08 -29.00
C ASP A 318 -1.89 2.46 -29.60
N GLN A 319 -1.82 1.12 -29.66
CA GLN A 319 -0.68 0.38 -30.20
C GLN A 319 0.64 0.67 -29.47
N GLN A 320 0.56 1.02 -28.18
CA GLN A 320 1.70 1.09 -27.29
C GLN A 320 2.27 -0.30 -27.01
N ASP A 321 3.57 -0.36 -26.67
CA ASP A 321 4.24 -1.61 -26.33
C ASP A 321 3.48 -2.35 -25.21
N LEU A 322 3.26 -3.65 -25.42
CA LEU A 322 2.55 -4.51 -24.46
C LEU A 322 3.45 -4.85 -23.25
N PRO A 323 2.87 -5.16 -22.08
CA PRO A 323 3.66 -5.45 -20.88
C PRO A 323 4.65 -6.59 -21.04
N LYS A 324 5.83 -6.43 -20.42
CA LYS A 324 6.91 -7.45 -20.41
C LYS A 324 6.43 -8.84 -19.99
N LYS A 325 5.57 -8.92 -18.98
CA LYS A 325 5.00 -10.19 -18.50
C LYS A 325 4.09 -10.86 -19.52
N LEU A 326 3.38 -10.08 -20.34
CA LEU A 326 2.57 -10.63 -21.43
C LEU A 326 3.46 -11.16 -22.57
N TYR A 327 4.58 -10.49 -22.86
CA TYR A 327 5.60 -11.01 -23.78
C TYR A 327 6.21 -12.32 -23.27
N GLU A 328 6.55 -12.40 -21.98
CA GLU A 328 7.10 -13.61 -21.36
C GLU A 328 6.15 -14.81 -21.51
N LEU A 329 4.87 -14.61 -21.16
CA LEU A 329 3.78 -15.59 -21.31
C LEU A 329 3.62 -16.08 -22.75
N MET A 330 3.66 -15.16 -23.73
CA MET A 330 3.35 -15.49 -25.13
C MET A 330 4.54 -16.05 -25.92
N VAL A 331 5.77 -15.72 -25.52
CA VAL A 331 7.00 -15.98 -26.31
C VAL A 331 8.02 -16.87 -25.59
N LYS A 332 8.27 -16.63 -24.29
CA LYS A 332 9.38 -17.24 -23.56
C LYS A 332 9.01 -18.51 -22.80
N GLU A 333 7.83 -18.54 -22.19
CA GLU A 333 7.37 -19.69 -21.40
C GLU A 333 7.06 -20.89 -22.30
N GLU A 334 7.79 -22.00 -22.13
CA GLU A 334 7.69 -23.16 -23.04
C GLU A 334 6.28 -23.78 -23.06
N GLU A 335 5.58 -23.72 -21.93
CA GLU A 335 4.24 -24.30 -21.74
C GLU A 335 3.13 -23.46 -22.40
N THR A 336 3.26 -22.14 -22.45
CA THR A 336 2.22 -21.20 -22.91
C THR A 336 2.57 -20.51 -24.23
N ARG A 337 3.77 -20.72 -24.78
CA ARG A 337 4.25 -20.06 -25.99
C ARG A 337 3.29 -20.24 -27.17
N CYS A 338 2.74 -19.12 -27.65
CA CYS A 338 1.77 -19.07 -28.74
C CYS A 338 2.25 -18.29 -29.97
N ILE A 339 3.33 -17.50 -29.86
CA ILE A 339 3.92 -16.72 -30.96
C ILE A 339 5.45 -16.71 -30.88
N SER A 340 6.12 -16.59 -32.03
CA SER A 340 7.58 -16.47 -32.06
C SER A 340 8.04 -15.07 -31.67
N ASP A 341 9.27 -14.94 -31.17
CA ASP A 341 9.87 -13.63 -30.82
C ASP A 341 9.90 -12.67 -32.03
N HIS A 342 10.18 -13.21 -33.22
CA HIS A 342 10.18 -12.44 -34.47
C HIS A 342 8.78 -11.94 -34.83
N ASP A 343 7.77 -12.81 -34.77
CA ASP A 343 6.40 -12.44 -35.13
C ASP A 343 5.77 -11.51 -34.10
N TYR A 344 6.12 -11.66 -32.82
CA TYR A 344 5.74 -10.73 -31.75
C TYR A 344 6.29 -9.33 -32.05
N GLY A 345 7.58 -9.23 -32.38
CA GLY A 345 8.21 -7.96 -32.73
C GLY A 345 7.62 -7.30 -33.98
N LEU A 346 7.21 -8.09 -35.00
CA LEU A 346 6.53 -7.53 -36.18
C LEU A 346 5.11 -7.05 -35.89
N ARG A 347 4.43 -7.67 -34.91
CA ARG A 347 3.00 -7.46 -34.65
C ARG A 347 2.71 -6.40 -33.60
N TYR A 348 3.54 -6.33 -32.56
CA TYR A 348 3.29 -5.48 -31.38
C TYR A 348 4.40 -4.48 -31.08
N CYS A 349 5.46 -4.42 -31.89
CA CYS A 349 6.50 -3.39 -31.73
C CYS A 349 6.53 -2.47 -32.95
N LEU A 350 6.51 -1.16 -32.71
CA LEU A 350 6.66 -0.18 -33.79
C LEU A 350 8.09 -0.25 -34.38
N PRO A 351 8.26 -0.26 -35.72
CA PRO A 351 9.58 -0.25 -36.34
C PRO A 351 10.25 1.12 -36.14
N SER A 352 11.20 1.17 -35.23
CA SER A 352 12.02 2.37 -34.95
C SER A 352 13.41 2.19 -35.56
N VAL A 353 13.69 2.87 -36.66
CA VAL A 353 15.03 2.95 -37.24
C VAL A 353 15.71 4.20 -36.66
N ALA A 354 16.74 3.99 -35.84
CA ALA A 354 17.57 5.09 -35.34
C ALA A 354 18.28 5.81 -36.50
N GLN A 355 18.26 7.15 -36.48
CA GLN A 355 19.16 7.92 -37.35
C GLN A 355 20.60 7.84 -36.80
N PRO A 356 21.65 7.93 -37.65
CA PRO A 356 23.03 7.94 -37.18
C PRO A 356 23.27 9.06 -36.16
N GLY A 357 23.74 8.71 -34.95
CA GLY A 357 24.00 9.66 -33.86
C GLY A 357 22.77 10.05 -33.03
N ALA A 358 21.64 9.35 -33.18
CA ALA A 358 20.44 9.50 -32.36
C ALA A 358 20.02 8.14 -31.80
N ILE A 359 19.40 8.13 -30.61
CA ILE A 359 18.72 6.94 -30.11
C ILE A 359 17.38 6.76 -30.81
N SER A 360 16.97 5.50 -30.94
CA SER A 360 15.67 5.12 -31.48
C SER A 360 14.56 5.66 -30.56
N SER A 361 13.37 5.98 -31.08
CA SER A 361 12.25 6.49 -30.25
C SER A 361 11.86 5.50 -29.15
N LYS A 362 11.90 4.20 -29.47
CA LYS A 362 11.70 3.11 -28.52
C LYS A 362 12.76 3.12 -27.42
N THR A 363 14.02 3.31 -27.76
CA THR A 363 15.12 3.39 -26.78
C THR A 363 14.97 4.63 -25.89
N LYS A 364 14.54 5.77 -26.46
CA LYS A 364 14.27 6.98 -25.67
C LYS A 364 13.12 6.75 -24.69
N GLN A 365 12.00 6.19 -25.16
CA GLN A 365 10.87 5.84 -24.31
C GLN A 365 11.29 4.90 -23.15
N GLN A 366 12.09 3.87 -23.43
CA GLN A 366 12.59 2.97 -22.39
C GLN A 366 13.49 3.68 -21.37
N ILE A 367 14.32 4.64 -21.82
CA ILE A 367 15.13 5.46 -20.92
C ILE A 367 14.24 6.34 -20.04
N ASP A 368 13.19 6.93 -20.61
CA ASP A 368 12.25 7.77 -19.88
C ASP A 368 11.46 6.95 -18.85
N GLU A 369 11.00 5.76 -19.21
CA GLU A 369 10.35 4.82 -18.27
C GLU A 369 11.27 4.41 -17.12
N ILE A 370 12.56 4.17 -17.39
CA ILE A 370 13.56 3.91 -16.33
C ILE A 370 13.69 5.13 -15.41
N ILE A 371 13.72 6.35 -15.95
CA ILE A 371 13.85 7.57 -15.14
C ILE A 371 12.63 7.75 -14.23
N ASP A 372 11.43 7.54 -14.77
CA ASP A 372 10.17 7.60 -14.02
C ASP A 372 10.16 6.57 -12.87
N ASP A 373 10.63 5.34 -13.12
CA ASP A 373 10.72 4.32 -12.07
C ASP A 373 11.72 4.73 -10.97
N LEU A 374 12.81 5.42 -11.33
CA LEU A 374 13.83 5.88 -10.40
C LEU A 374 13.38 7.07 -9.54
N ASP A 375 12.36 7.81 -9.93
CA ASP A 375 11.77 8.89 -9.12
C ASP A 375 11.30 8.35 -7.76
N SER A 376 10.66 7.18 -7.79
CA SER A 376 10.33 6.41 -6.60
C SER A 376 11.43 5.42 -6.22
N TYR A 377 12.67 5.91 -6.03
CA TYR A 377 13.84 5.05 -5.76
C TYR A 377 13.67 4.06 -4.61
N TYR A 378 12.83 4.39 -3.62
CA TYR A 378 12.49 3.48 -2.53
C TYR A 378 11.77 2.20 -2.97
N HIS A 379 11.07 2.20 -4.11
CA HIS A 379 10.35 1.02 -4.63
C HIS A 379 11.12 0.28 -5.72
N VAL A 380 12.27 0.80 -6.14
CA VAL A 380 13.09 0.24 -7.21
C VAL A 380 13.72 -1.10 -6.77
N GLY A 381 13.62 -2.08 -7.67
CA GLY A 381 14.21 -3.40 -7.52
C GLY A 381 15.25 -3.75 -8.59
N HIS A 382 15.65 -5.02 -8.61
CA HIS A 382 16.63 -5.61 -9.51
C HIS A 382 16.12 -5.67 -10.97
N ASP A 383 14.81 -5.70 -11.16
CA ASP A 383 14.17 -5.62 -12.47
C ASP A 383 14.55 -4.35 -13.23
N VAL A 384 14.58 -3.20 -12.56
CA VAL A 384 15.02 -1.92 -13.14
C VAL A 384 16.51 -1.97 -13.52
N TYR A 385 17.36 -2.60 -12.71
CA TYR A 385 18.77 -2.82 -13.07
C TYR A 385 18.92 -3.65 -14.36
N VAL A 386 18.15 -4.74 -14.48
CA VAL A 386 18.12 -5.58 -15.68
C VAL A 386 17.60 -4.81 -16.90
N GLU A 387 16.66 -3.90 -16.68
CA GLU A 387 16.13 -3.04 -17.74
C GLU A 387 17.15 -1.99 -18.21
N ILE A 388 17.91 -1.38 -17.29
CA ILE A 388 19.07 -0.56 -17.63
C ILE A 388 20.07 -1.36 -18.46
N GLU A 389 20.45 -2.57 -18.01
CA GLU A 389 21.39 -3.40 -18.75
C GLU A 389 20.89 -3.68 -20.18
N LYS A 390 19.65 -4.15 -20.31
CA LYS A 390 19.04 -4.52 -21.60
C LYS A 390 18.88 -3.34 -22.55
N THR A 391 18.44 -2.19 -22.06
CA THR A 391 18.17 -1.00 -22.87
C THR A 391 19.45 -0.45 -23.50
N PHE A 392 20.56 -0.56 -22.79
CA PHE A 392 21.83 0.01 -23.20
C PHE A 392 22.80 -1.01 -23.85
N GLU A 393 22.65 -2.32 -23.61
CA GLU A 393 23.53 -3.37 -24.15
C GLU A 393 23.65 -3.33 -25.69
N ALA A 394 22.52 -3.16 -26.37
CA ALA A 394 22.43 -3.25 -27.83
C ALA A 394 22.68 -1.92 -28.57
N ASN A 395 22.73 -0.78 -27.86
CA ASN A 395 22.79 0.54 -28.47
C ASN A 395 23.87 1.41 -27.81
N ARG A 396 25.08 1.41 -28.39
CA ARG A 396 26.18 2.19 -27.81
C ARG A 396 25.94 3.70 -27.84
N ASP A 397 25.24 4.21 -28.85
CA ASP A 397 24.90 5.63 -28.92
C ASP A 397 23.97 6.07 -27.78
N ALA A 398 23.26 5.14 -27.14
CA ALA A 398 22.45 5.42 -25.95
C ALA A 398 23.28 5.82 -24.73
N TYR A 399 24.58 5.50 -24.68
CA TYR A 399 25.48 5.96 -23.61
C TYR A 399 25.76 7.47 -23.68
N ASN A 400 25.35 8.15 -24.74
CA ASN A 400 25.44 9.60 -24.82
C ASN A 400 24.39 10.25 -23.90
N HIS A 401 24.81 10.64 -22.69
CA HIS A 401 23.95 11.31 -21.69
C HIS A 401 23.22 12.55 -22.22
N LEU A 402 23.75 13.22 -23.25
CA LEU A 402 23.10 14.38 -23.87
C LEU A 402 21.79 14.03 -24.59
N LEU A 403 21.55 12.75 -24.89
CA LEU A 403 20.34 12.27 -25.56
C LEU A 403 19.22 11.91 -24.57
N TRP A 404 19.50 11.92 -23.27
CA TRP A 404 18.49 11.65 -22.24
C TRP A 404 17.62 12.89 -21.92
N VAL A 405 17.99 14.07 -22.47
CA VAL A 405 17.31 15.38 -22.44
C VAL A 405 16.21 15.53 -21.40
N ASN A 406 16.58 16.07 -20.24
CA ASN A 406 15.67 16.59 -19.22
C ASN A 406 16.19 17.96 -18.73
N GLU A 407 15.30 18.97 -18.71
CA GLU A 407 15.63 20.33 -18.22
C GLU A 407 15.63 20.41 -16.68
N ASP A 408 15.06 19.40 -16.01
CA ASP A 408 14.97 19.33 -14.55
C ASP A 408 16.31 18.89 -13.90
N GLU A 409 16.72 19.58 -12.83
CA GLU A 409 17.95 19.27 -12.08
C GLU A 409 17.82 17.97 -11.26
N GLU A 410 16.62 17.62 -10.77
CA GLU A 410 16.38 16.38 -10.01
C GLU A 410 16.43 15.17 -10.94
N GLU A 411 15.79 15.23 -12.11
CA GLU A 411 15.86 14.17 -13.11
C GLU A 411 17.29 13.97 -13.63
N GLN A 412 18.08 15.05 -13.75
CA GLN A 412 19.50 14.93 -14.08
C GLN A 412 20.28 14.14 -13.03
N THR A 413 19.88 14.24 -11.75
CA THR A 413 20.47 13.47 -10.65
C THR A 413 20.14 11.99 -10.76
N LEU A 414 18.89 11.65 -11.08
CA LEU A 414 18.48 10.26 -11.37
C LEU A 414 19.23 9.69 -12.59
N CYS A 415 19.40 10.49 -13.63
CA CYS A 415 20.17 10.12 -14.81
C CYS A 415 21.65 9.81 -14.48
N ARG A 416 22.25 10.47 -13.47
CA ARG A 416 23.62 10.17 -13.05
C ARG A 416 23.74 8.79 -12.42
N LEU A 417 22.69 8.30 -11.74
CA LEU A 417 22.64 6.93 -11.24
C LEU A 417 22.69 5.93 -12.41
N ILE A 418 21.90 6.15 -13.46
CA ILE A 418 21.96 5.34 -14.69
C ILE A 418 23.38 5.38 -15.25
N GLY A 419 23.97 6.58 -15.38
CA GLY A 419 25.35 6.76 -15.81
C GLY A 419 26.37 5.95 -14.98
N ALA A 420 26.27 5.96 -13.66
CA ALA A 420 27.17 5.21 -12.78
C ALA A 420 27.01 3.69 -12.92
N VAL A 421 25.78 3.20 -13.10
CA VAL A 421 25.52 1.78 -13.40
C VAL A 421 26.15 1.38 -14.72
N LEU A 422 25.99 2.20 -15.77
CA LEU A 422 26.57 1.97 -17.09
C LEU A 422 28.10 1.96 -17.06
N LEU A 423 28.73 2.84 -16.26
CA LEU A 423 30.19 2.82 -16.05
C LEU A 423 30.65 1.52 -15.36
N ASN A 424 29.88 1.02 -14.40
CA ASN A 424 30.17 -0.27 -13.77
C ASN A 424 30.04 -1.43 -14.78
N LEU A 425 29.02 -1.41 -15.66
CA LEU A 425 28.88 -2.40 -16.74
C LEU A 425 30.05 -2.33 -17.74
N ASP A 426 30.49 -1.13 -18.11
CA ASP A 426 31.68 -0.94 -18.96
C ASP A 426 32.94 -1.49 -18.30
N GLN A 427 33.12 -1.27 -16.99
CA GLN A 427 34.25 -1.83 -16.23
C GLN A 427 34.23 -3.37 -16.20
N GLN A 428 33.08 -3.98 -15.93
CA GLN A 428 32.92 -5.44 -15.94
C GLN A 428 33.22 -6.04 -17.33
N ASN A 429 32.89 -5.29 -18.39
CA ASN A 429 33.14 -5.68 -19.77
C ASN A 429 34.51 -5.23 -20.32
N ASN A 430 35.37 -4.61 -19.50
CA ASN A 430 36.66 -4.03 -19.90
C ASN A 430 36.57 -3.05 -21.09
N ARG A 431 35.54 -2.20 -21.11
CA ARG A 431 35.31 -1.18 -22.15
C ARG A 431 35.73 0.21 -21.69
N HIS A 432 36.47 0.91 -22.54
CA HIS A 432 36.96 2.27 -22.29
C HIS A 432 36.97 3.07 -23.61
N ASP A 433 35.81 3.59 -24.02
CA ASP A 433 35.68 4.42 -25.22
C ASP A 433 35.34 5.88 -24.89
N ASP A 434 35.11 6.69 -25.92
CA ASP A 434 34.79 8.11 -25.77
C ASP A 434 33.48 8.33 -24.97
N TYR A 435 32.52 7.41 -25.06
CA TYR A 435 31.29 7.47 -24.28
C TYR A 435 31.54 7.16 -22.81
N THR A 436 32.37 6.16 -22.50
CA THR A 436 32.80 5.87 -21.12
C THR A 436 33.50 7.08 -20.49
N LEU A 437 34.39 7.74 -21.25
CA LEU A 437 35.11 8.94 -20.78
C LEU A 437 34.16 10.11 -20.54
N ALA A 438 33.25 10.38 -21.48
CA ALA A 438 32.27 11.45 -21.36
C ALA A 438 31.31 11.23 -20.18
N LEU A 439 30.80 10.01 -20.00
CA LEU A 439 29.97 9.65 -18.85
C LEU A 439 30.73 9.78 -17.53
N THR A 440 31.97 9.30 -17.47
CA THR A 440 32.81 9.43 -16.26
C THR A 440 32.96 10.89 -15.86
N GLN A 441 33.28 11.77 -16.81
CA GLN A 441 33.43 13.20 -16.55
C GLN A 441 32.11 13.84 -16.10
N TRP A 442 31.00 13.50 -16.75
CA TRP A 442 29.69 14.07 -16.44
C TRP A 442 29.17 13.63 -15.06
N VAL A 443 29.22 12.33 -14.76
CA VAL A 443 28.80 11.78 -13.45
C VAL A 443 29.66 12.37 -12.33
N THR A 444 30.99 12.32 -12.44
CA THR A 444 31.89 12.83 -11.38
C THR A 444 31.72 14.33 -11.12
N THR A 445 31.59 15.14 -12.18
CA THR A 445 31.44 16.59 -12.04
C THR A 445 30.09 16.97 -11.43
N GLY A 446 29.01 16.34 -11.89
CA GLY A 446 27.66 16.61 -11.38
C GLY A 446 27.44 16.08 -9.97
N LEU A 447 27.97 14.89 -9.65
CA LEU A 447 27.83 14.27 -8.32
C LEU A 447 28.34 15.21 -7.21
N LYS A 448 29.45 15.92 -7.45
CA LYS A 448 29.96 16.90 -6.48
C LYS A 448 28.97 18.04 -6.22
N SER A 449 28.35 18.59 -7.26
CA SER A 449 27.37 19.68 -7.08
C SER A 449 26.12 19.19 -6.36
N ASP A 450 25.63 18.00 -6.71
CA ASP A 450 24.40 17.44 -6.14
C ASP A 450 24.54 17.23 -4.63
N ILE A 451 25.65 16.62 -4.21
CA ILE A 451 25.94 16.36 -2.80
C ILE A 451 26.01 17.67 -2.00
N LEU A 452 26.76 18.66 -2.51
CA LEU A 452 26.90 19.93 -1.81
C LEU A 452 25.57 20.70 -1.76
N ALA A 453 24.71 20.56 -2.77
CA ALA A 453 23.36 21.13 -2.76
C ALA A 453 22.50 20.49 -1.67
N GLN A 454 22.51 19.16 -1.56
CA GLN A 454 21.74 18.43 -0.55
C GLN A 454 22.17 18.76 0.87
N PHE A 455 23.49 18.81 1.16
CA PHE A 455 23.96 19.25 2.47
C PHE A 455 23.60 20.71 2.77
N LYS A 456 23.56 21.61 1.77
CA LYS A 456 23.11 23.00 1.99
C LYS A 456 21.61 23.11 2.25
N GLN A 457 20.82 22.21 1.68
CA GLN A 457 19.38 22.18 1.84
C GLN A 457 18.96 21.64 3.21
N HIS A 458 19.66 20.61 3.70
CA HIS A 458 19.28 19.87 4.91
C HIS A 458 20.18 20.11 6.12
N CYS A 459 21.09 21.09 6.06
CA CYS A 459 21.86 21.55 7.22
C CYS A 459 21.50 22.98 7.59
N GLN A 460 21.32 23.24 8.89
CA GLN A 460 21.13 24.58 9.45
C GLN A 460 22.35 25.48 9.17
N SER A 461 23.55 24.92 9.28
CA SER A 461 24.80 25.53 8.87
C SER A 461 25.78 24.46 8.40
N VAL A 462 26.11 24.46 7.11
CA VAL A 462 27.08 23.51 6.55
C VAL A 462 28.47 23.76 7.18
N PRO A 463 29.15 22.75 7.73
CA PRO A 463 30.50 22.91 8.26
C PRO A 463 31.50 23.34 7.18
N ASP A 464 32.31 24.37 7.46
CA ASP A 464 33.32 24.90 6.53
C ASP A 464 34.34 23.84 6.10
N GLU A 465 34.59 22.84 6.95
CA GLU A 465 35.53 21.78 6.67
C GLU A 465 34.96 20.63 5.81
N LEU A 466 33.64 20.57 5.59
CA LEU A 466 32.98 19.48 4.86
C LEU A 466 33.53 19.35 3.44
N GLU A 467 33.51 20.43 2.66
CA GLU A 467 33.98 20.38 1.26
C GLU A 467 35.47 20.02 1.18
N GLN A 468 36.29 20.53 2.11
CA GLN A 468 37.71 20.22 2.16
C GLN A 468 37.96 18.75 2.50
N TRP A 469 37.23 18.20 3.47
CA TRP A 469 37.32 16.80 3.86
C TRP A 469 36.90 15.87 2.72
N LEU A 470 35.81 16.18 2.01
CA LEU A 470 35.37 15.37 0.87
C LEU A 470 36.41 15.27 -0.25
N LEU A 471 37.17 16.34 -0.48
CA LEU A 471 38.18 16.41 -1.55
C LEU A 471 39.54 15.81 -1.17
N ALA A 472 39.98 15.97 0.08
CA ALA A 472 41.34 15.65 0.50
C ALA A 472 41.44 14.53 1.54
N ALA A 473 40.32 14.19 2.19
CA ALA A 473 40.11 13.20 3.26
C ALA A 473 41.31 12.87 4.17
N ASN A 474 41.17 13.27 5.41
CA ASN A 474 41.95 12.71 6.51
C ASN A 474 40.97 11.88 7.37
N GLU A 475 41.17 10.56 7.42
CA GLU A 475 40.27 9.64 8.13
C GLU A 475 40.19 9.97 9.64
N ASP A 476 41.26 10.52 10.21
CA ASP A 476 41.31 10.94 11.61
C ASP A 476 40.34 12.11 11.92
N ASP A 477 39.95 12.89 10.90
CA ASP A 477 39.06 14.04 11.05
C ASP A 477 37.56 13.68 10.88
N LEU A 478 37.26 12.47 10.39
CA LEU A 478 35.88 12.00 10.16
C LEU A 478 35.02 11.99 11.43
N PRO A 479 35.49 11.50 12.60
CA PRO A 479 34.67 11.51 13.82
C PRO A 479 34.24 12.91 14.23
N ALA A 480 35.14 13.89 14.15
CA ALA A 480 34.87 15.28 14.51
C ALA A 480 33.92 15.96 13.50
N LEU A 481 34.08 15.67 12.20
CA LEU A 481 33.17 16.17 11.18
C LEU A 481 31.76 15.59 11.33
N ALA A 482 31.66 14.28 11.59
CA ALA A 482 30.38 13.61 11.80
C ALA A 482 29.64 14.14 13.03
N GLU A 483 30.34 14.41 14.14
CA GLU A 483 29.75 15.03 15.34
C GLU A 483 29.20 16.43 15.04
N LYS A 484 29.93 17.26 14.27
CA LYS A 484 29.41 18.56 13.82
C LYS A 484 28.17 18.40 12.93
N LEU A 485 28.14 17.43 12.03
CA LEU A 485 27.01 17.21 11.14
C LEU A 485 25.78 16.66 11.89
N ASP A 486 25.97 15.80 12.88
CA ASP A 486 24.91 15.28 13.76
C ASP A 486 24.16 16.43 14.47
N GLU A 487 24.88 17.50 14.85
CA GLU A 487 24.28 18.70 15.45
C GLU A 487 23.61 19.66 14.45
N GLN A 488 24.02 19.63 13.18
CA GLN A 488 23.61 20.63 12.17
C GLN A 488 22.60 20.12 11.15
N LEU A 489 22.52 18.80 10.94
CA LEU A 489 21.57 18.19 10.03
C LEU A 489 20.15 18.25 10.60
N ASP A 490 19.20 18.59 9.73
CA ASP A 490 17.79 18.58 10.09
C ASP A 490 17.33 17.14 10.31
N THR A 491 16.63 16.94 11.44
CA THR A 491 16.08 15.64 11.84
C THR A 491 14.58 15.67 11.71
N GLU A 492 13.99 14.53 11.33
CA GLU A 492 12.54 14.42 11.26
C GLU A 492 11.91 14.76 12.62
N ARG A 493 10.73 15.38 12.60
CA ARG A 493 9.96 15.66 13.83
C ARG A 493 9.68 14.40 14.65
N SER A 494 9.59 13.25 13.98
CA SER A 494 9.39 11.92 14.57
C SER A 494 10.63 11.42 15.34
N TYR A 495 11.82 11.97 15.09
CA TYR A 495 13.08 11.41 15.56
C TYR A 495 13.23 11.45 17.08
N GLN A 496 12.88 12.57 17.73
CA GLN A 496 12.98 12.69 19.20
C GLN A 496 12.22 11.56 19.90
N ARG A 497 11.04 11.23 19.38
CA ARG A 497 10.20 10.12 19.86
C ARG A 497 10.89 8.77 19.62
N SER A 498 11.38 8.51 18.42
CA SER A 498 12.09 7.26 18.10
C SER A 498 13.34 7.05 18.96
N ARG A 499 14.07 8.12 19.28
CA ARG A 499 15.24 8.08 20.15
C ARG A 499 14.90 7.71 21.59
N GLU A 500 13.83 8.28 22.14
CA GLU A 500 13.34 7.91 23.48
C GLU A 500 13.00 6.41 23.55
N LEU A 501 12.54 5.84 22.43
CA LEU A 501 12.22 4.42 22.27
C LEU A 501 13.44 3.54 21.95
N GLY A 502 14.64 4.07 22.12
CA GLY A 502 15.90 3.35 22.00
C GLY A 502 16.46 3.23 20.57
N ALA A 503 15.92 3.96 19.59
CA ALA A 503 16.56 4.06 18.28
C ALA A 503 17.86 4.87 18.44
N GLU A 504 19.00 4.22 18.21
CA GLU A 504 20.30 4.87 18.37
C GLU A 504 20.70 5.69 17.14
N GLN A 505 20.16 5.38 15.97
CA GLN A 505 20.46 6.11 14.74
C GLN A 505 19.53 7.33 14.58
N PRO A 506 20.09 8.53 14.30
CA PRO A 506 19.31 9.67 13.87
C PRO A 506 18.53 9.44 12.58
N ILE A 507 17.31 9.99 12.53
CA ILE A 507 16.49 10.04 11.32
C ILE A 507 16.62 11.46 10.75
N TYR A 508 17.61 11.64 9.87
CA TYR A 508 17.84 12.91 9.21
C TYR A 508 16.92 13.06 8.00
N GLU A 509 16.39 14.27 7.78
CA GLU A 509 15.59 14.59 6.58
C GLU A 509 16.40 14.39 5.28
N LEU A 510 17.72 14.56 5.35
CA LEU A 510 18.65 14.25 4.25
C LEU A 510 18.49 12.81 3.74
N PHE A 511 18.10 11.85 4.59
CA PHE A 511 17.93 10.44 4.23
C PHE A 511 16.45 10.06 4.04
N ASP A 512 15.55 11.01 3.80
CA ASP A 512 14.13 10.74 3.56
C ASP A 512 13.96 9.70 2.43
N SER A 513 12.97 8.83 2.60
CA SER A 513 12.56 7.80 1.64
C SER A 513 12.20 8.35 0.26
N VAL A 514 11.65 9.56 0.20
CA VAL A 514 11.28 10.26 -1.05
C VAL A 514 12.33 11.30 -1.48
N GLY A 515 13.45 11.41 -0.75
CA GLY A 515 14.49 12.40 -1.03
C GLY A 515 15.48 11.96 -2.11
N ILE A 516 15.93 12.92 -2.93
CA ILE A 516 16.89 12.70 -4.03
C ILE A 516 18.30 12.26 -3.57
N PHE A 517 18.62 12.43 -2.28
CA PHE A 517 19.92 12.03 -1.72
C PHE A 517 20.16 10.51 -1.73
N ARG A 518 19.11 9.69 -1.65
CA ARG A 518 19.26 8.22 -1.72
C ARG A 518 19.76 7.76 -3.10
N PRO A 519 19.17 8.23 -4.23
CA PRO A 519 19.76 8.07 -5.57
C PRO A 519 21.21 8.59 -5.69
N ILE A 520 21.55 9.71 -5.04
CA ILE A 520 22.92 10.24 -5.01
C ILE A 520 23.89 9.27 -4.32
N LEU A 521 23.50 8.69 -3.18
CA LEU A 521 24.30 7.67 -2.49
C LEU A 521 24.47 6.40 -3.32
N ALA A 522 23.40 5.96 -3.98
CA ALA A 522 23.48 4.85 -4.92
C ALA A 522 24.45 5.16 -6.07
N THR A 523 24.42 6.39 -6.61
CA THR A 523 25.36 6.86 -7.65
C THR A 523 26.81 6.76 -7.16
N CYS A 524 27.08 7.19 -5.91
CA CYS A 524 28.41 7.04 -5.29
C CYS A 524 28.84 5.56 -5.25
N TYR A 525 27.96 4.66 -4.82
CA TYR A 525 28.28 3.24 -4.72
C TYR A 525 28.59 2.61 -6.07
N TRP A 526 27.78 2.86 -7.09
CA TRP A 526 28.03 2.32 -8.44
C TRP A 526 29.27 2.93 -9.10
N LEU A 527 29.53 4.22 -8.88
CA LEU A 527 30.75 4.88 -9.36
C LEU A 527 32.01 4.31 -8.67
N TYR A 528 31.94 4.04 -7.37
CA TYR A 528 33.02 3.37 -6.64
C TYR A 528 33.29 1.97 -7.20
N LYS A 529 32.25 1.19 -7.50
CA LYS A 529 32.42 -0.11 -8.14
C LYS A 529 33.04 -0.01 -9.54
N ALA A 530 32.66 1.00 -10.30
CA ALA A 530 33.18 1.23 -11.65
C ALA A 530 34.65 1.67 -11.68
N SER A 531 35.09 2.51 -10.73
CA SER A 531 36.36 3.24 -10.87
C SER A 531 37.18 3.40 -9.59
N GLN A 532 36.68 2.89 -8.45
CA GLN A 532 37.24 3.12 -7.12
C GLN A 532 37.38 4.62 -6.80
N ASP A 533 36.39 5.41 -7.24
CA ASP A 533 36.40 6.87 -7.07
C ASP A 533 36.55 7.27 -5.59
N PRO A 534 37.60 8.03 -5.22
CA PRO A 534 37.86 8.40 -3.83
C PRO A 534 36.77 9.29 -3.22
N PHE A 535 36.22 10.22 -4.00
CA PHE A 535 35.20 11.15 -3.52
C PHE A 535 33.90 10.40 -3.20
N ALA A 536 33.48 9.49 -4.07
CA ALA A 536 32.37 8.60 -3.81
C ALA A 536 32.59 7.72 -2.57
N LYS A 537 33.81 7.19 -2.38
CA LYS A 537 34.16 6.43 -1.18
C LYS A 537 34.02 7.27 0.10
N HIS A 538 34.53 8.50 0.11
CA HIS A 538 34.44 9.38 1.28
C HIS A 538 33.00 9.71 1.64
N ILE A 539 32.14 9.91 0.64
CA ILE A 539 30.70 10.14 0.85
C ILE A 539 30.03 8.93 1.45
N ILE A 540 30.30 7.73 0.93
CA ILE A 540 29.78 6.49 1.51
C ILE A 540 30.25 6.34 2.96
N GLN A 541 31.52 6.58 3.26
CA GLN A 541 32.06 6.50 4.62
C GLN A 541 31.41 7.52 5.57
N LEU A 542 31.19 8.75 5.10
CA LEU A 542 30.50 9.79 5.87
C LEU A 542 29.04 9.41 6.14
N ALA A 543 28.31 8.98 5.11
CA ALA A 543 26.93 8.53 5.21
C ALA A 543 26.80 7.31 6.15
N MET A 544 27.73 6.35 6.05
CA MET A 544 27.80 5.20 6.95
C MET A 544 28.08 5.60 8.41
N ARG A 545 28.82 6.70 8.65
CA ARG A 545 29.08 7.20 10.00
C ARG A 545 27.87 7.90 10.62
N LEU A 546 27.06 8.56 9.79
CA LEU A 546 25.86 9.31 10.19
C LEU A 546 24.63 8.41 10.31
N ALA A 547 24.32 7.64 9.26
CA ALA A 547 23.12 6.82 9.15
C ALA A 547 23.42 5.50 8.41
N PRO A 548 24.10 4.53 9.06
CA PRO A 548 24.54 3.29 8.42
C PRO A 548 23.41 2.49 7.78
N GLN A 549 22.27 2.35 8.45
CA GLN A 549 21.17 1.50 7.99
C GLN A 549 20.41 2.14 6.81
N ALA A 550 20.24 3.46 6.83
CA ALA A 550 19.67 4.21 5.70
C ALA A 550 20.61 4.20 4.48
N THR A 551 21.92 4.29 4.73
CA THR A 551 22.94 4.19 3.68
C THR A 551 22.88 2.82 3.03
N LEU A 552 22.96 1.74 3.80
CA LEU A 552 22.90 0.36 3.26
C LEU A 552 21.60 0.09 2.49
N SER A 553 20.45 0.56 2.98
CA SER A 553 19.17 0.48 2.27
C SER A 553 19.15 1.23 0.93
N SER A 554 19.93 2.32 0.82
CA SER A 554 20.08 3.06 -0.43
C SER A 554 20.97 2.30 -1.42
N LEU A 555 22.07 1.70 -0.94
CA LEU A 555 23.00 0.97 -1.81
C LEU A 555 22.45 -0.37 -2.32
N SER A 556 21.49 -0.96 -1.59
CA SER A 556 21.01 -2.32 -1.87
C SER A 556 19.93 -2.41 -2.94
N ARG A 557 19.27 -1.31 -3.35
CA ARG A 557 18.00 -1.37 -4.11
C ARG A 557 18.05 -2.24 -5.36
N PHE A 558 19.05 -2.07 -6.21
CA PHE A 558 19.25 -2.89 -7.42
C PHE A 558 19.65 -4.35 -7.17
N TYR A 559 19.84 -4.77 -5.92
CA TYR A 559 20.03 -6.17 -5.53
C TYR A 559 18.76 -6.81 -4.96
N LEU A 560 17.76 -6.00 -4.62
CA LEU A 560 16.50 -6.45 -4.03
C LEU A 560 15.45 -6.67 -5.12
N GLU A 561 14.57 -7.63 -4.93
CA GLU A 561 13.31 -7.71 -5.68
C GLU A 561 12.28 -6.85 -4.95
N SER A 562 11.46 -6.07 -5.69
CA SER A 562 10.75 -4.90 -5.15
C SER A 562 9.85 -5.17 -3.93
N MET A 563 9.57 -6.44 -3.59
CA MET A 563 8.80 -6.85 -2.39
C MET A 563 9.27 -8.16 -1.72
N SER A 564 10.38 -8.77 -2.11
CA SER A 564 10.76 -10.16 -1.74
C SER A 564 12.20 -10.33 -1.25
N GLY A 565 12.83 -9.25 -0.78
CA GLY A 565 14.20 -9.29 -0.26
C GLY A 565 15.21 -9.31 -1.40
N PHE A 566 16.32 -10.05 -1.28
CA PHE A 566 17.31 -10.12 -2.36
C PHE A 566 16.81 -10.96 -3.54
N ALA A 567 17.00 -10.46 -4.77
CA ALA A 567 16.53 -11.14 -5.98
C ALA A 567 17.21 -12.51 -6.22
N SER A 568 18.40 -12.74 -5.66
CA SER A 568 19.01 -14.07 -5.57
C SER A 568 20.08 -14.13 -4.48
N GLU A 569 20.41 -15.34 -4.02
CA GLU A 569 21.52 -15.55 -3.07
C GLU A 569 22.87 -15.08 -3.65
N GLY A 570 23.08 -15.25 -4.96
CA GLY A 570 24.29 -14.78 -5.64
C GLY A 570 24.44 -13.26 -5.58
N LEU A 571 23.34 -12.52 -5.78
CA LEU A 571 23.30 -11.07 -5.67
C LEU A 571 23.51 -10.59 -4.22
N ARG A 572 22.88 -11.27 -3.25
CA ARG A 572 23.11 -11.03 -1.82
C ARG A 572 24.60 -11.12 -1.46
N ASN A 573 25.23 -12.23 -1.84
CA ASN A 573 26.65 -12.46 -1.55
C ASN A 573 27.55 -11.43 -2.25
N SER A 574 27.23 -11.07 -3.50
CA SER A 574 27.95 -10.01 -4.24
C SER A 574 27.85 -8.64 -3.57
N PHE A 575 26.67 -8.30 -3.04
CA PHE A 575 26.45 -7.04 -2.33
C PHE A 575 27.31 -6.98 -1.05
N PHE A 576 27.18 -7.96 -0.15
CA PHE A 576 27.94 -7.97 1.11
C PHE A 576 29.46 -8.05 0.91
N GLN A 577 29.93 -8.77 -0.12
CA GLN A 577 31.34 -8.76 -0.49
C GLN A 577 31.81 -7.35 -0.88
N SER A 578 31.01 -6.63 -1.69
CA SER A 578 31.34 -5.26 -2.11
C SER A 578 31.40 -4.29 -0.92
N LEU A 579 30.53 -4.46 0.09
CA LEU A 579 30.55 -3.65 1.30
C LEU A 579 31.78 -3.92 2.17
N SER A 580 32.22 -5.18 2.22
CA SER A 580 33.45 -5.54 2.94
C SER A 580 34.69 -4.90 2.32
N ASP A 581 34.74 -4.82 0.98
CA ASP A 581 35.81 -4.13 0.25
C ASP A 581 35.81 -2.60 0.49
N LEU A 582 34.65 -2.02 0.83
CA LEU A 582 34.49 -0.63 1.27
C LEU A 582 34.93 -0.39 2.73
N GLY A 583 35.25 -1.45 3.48
CA GLY A 583 35.59 -1.37 4.90
C GLY A 583 34.37 -1.20 5.81
N ILE A 584 33.17 -1.52 5.33
CA ILE A 584 31.96 -1.44 6.14
C ILE A 584 31.93 -2.59 7.15
N SER A 585 31.70 -2.24 8.42
CA SER A 585 31.68 -3.19 9.54
C SER A 585 30.74 -4.37 9.28
N LEU A 586 31.20 -5.58 9.58
CA LEU A 586 30.40 -6.79 9.53
C LEU A 586 29.12 -6.67 10.38
N PHE A 587 29.19 -5.99 11.53
CA PHE A 587 28.02 -5.82 12.41
C PHE A 587 26.92 -4.96 11.77
N GLU A 588 27.29 -3.90 11.03
CA GLU A 588 26.32 -3.09 10.28
C GLU A 588 25.69 -3.88 9.13
N GLN A 589 26.49 -4.70 8.45
CA GLN A 589 26.02 -5.61 7.42
C GLN A 589 25.04 -6.64 7.99
N THR A 590 25.32 -7.19 9.17
CA THR A 590 24.43 -8.13 9.87
C THR A 590 23.12 -7.46 10.28
N ALA A 591 23.16 -6.26 10.89
CA ALA A 591 21.94 -5.53 11.24
C ALA A 591 21.07 -5.24 10.00
N PHE A 592 21.69 -4.84 8.89
CA PHE A 592 20.97 -4.66 7.63
C PHE A 592 20.35 -5.97 7.12
N ASN A 593 21.10 -7.08 7.17
CA ASN A 593 20.59 -8.40 6.78
C ASN A 593 19.40 -8.85 7.65
N ILE A 594 19.43 -8.53 8.95
CA ILE A 594 18.30 -8.74 9.87
C ILE A 594 17.09 -7.95 9.39
N ALA A 595 17.24 -6.64 9.10
CA ALA A 595 16.14 -5.78 8.66
C ALA A 595 15.48 -6.29 7.36
N VAL A 596 16.28 -6.73 6.38
CA VAL A 596 15.75 -7.33 5.13
C VAL A 596 15.04 -8.65 5.43
N SER A 597 15.64 -9.51 6.27
CA SER A 597 15.09 -10.84 6.57
C SER A 597 13.76 -10.76 7.34
N ILE A 598 13.61 -9.79 8.26
CA ILE A 598 12.35 -9.56 9.00
C ILE A 598 11.17 -9.31 8.06
N ASN A 599 11.41 -8.60 6.96
CA ASN A 599 10.36 -8.20 6.04
C ASN A 599 10.10 -9.23 4.94
N HIS A 600 11.10 -10.07 4.60
CA HIS A 600 11.05 -10.84 3.36
C HIS A 600 11.59 -12.29 3.41
N ASP A 601 12.36 -12.69 4.44
CA ASP A 601 13.01 -14.01 4.47
C ASP A 601 13.04 -14.60 5.89
N ALA A 602 11.98 -15.33 6.23
CA ALA A 602 11.83 -15.97 7.55
C ALA A 602 12.91 -17.04 7.82
N THR A 603 13.36 -17.77 6.80
CA THR A 603 14.38 -18.81 6.95
C THR A 603 15.73 -18.20 7.29
N GLN A 604 16.13 -17.14 6.59
CA GLN A 604 17.35 -16.40 6.89
C GLN A 604 17.26 -15.70 8.26
N LEU A 605 16.10 -15.16 8.62
CA LEU A 605 15.87 -14.58 9.95
C LEU A 605 16.13 -15.61 11.06
N GLU A 606 15.55 -16.81 10.95
CA GLU A 606 15.79 -17.87 11.94
C GLU A 606 17.28 -18.21 12.05
N HIS A 607 17.98 -18.30 10.92
CA HIS A 607 19.43 -18.55 10.91
C HIS A 607 20.21 -17.47 11.68
N LEU A 608 19.92 -16.19 11.42
CA LEU A 608 20.56 -15.06 12.10
C LEU A 608 20.26 -15.04 13.60
N ILE A 609 19.05 -15.41 14.00
CA ILE A 609 18.69 -15.50 15.42
C ILE A 609 19.47 -16.63 16.12
N ARG A 610 19.57 -17.80 15.49
CA ARG A 610 20.35 -18.92 16.03
C ARG A 610 21.82 -18.56 16.20
N GLN A 611 22.40 -17.88 15.20
CA GLN A 611 23.75 -17.34 15.31
C GLN A 611 23.88 -16.41 16.51
N TYR A 612 22.98 -15.41 16.65
CA TYR A 612 22.98 -14.47 17.76
C TYR A 612 22.91 -15.13 19.16
N ILE A 613 22.14 -16.21 19.28
CA ILE A 613 22.03 -16.99 20.53
C ILE A 613 23.36 -17.68 20.87
N GLU A 614 24.08 -18.17 19.86
CA GLU A 614 25.33 -18.93 20.01
C GLU A 614 26.56 -18.04 20.26
N LEU A 615 26.48 -16.73 19.97
CA LEU A 615 27.55 -15.76 20.24
C LEU A 615 27.93 -15.70 21.71
N ASP A 616 29.18 -15.36 22.01
CA ASP A 616 29.59 -14.97 23.35
C ASP A 616 29.06 -13.57 23.73
N GLU A 617 29.30 -13.14 24.97
CA GLU A 617 28.79 -11.87 25.49
C GLU A 617 29.41 -10.66 24.78
N GLU A 618 30.70 -10.71 24.41
CA GLU A 618 31.40 -9.59 23.79
C GLU A 618 30.93 -9.38 22.35
N GLU A 619 30.83 -10.45 21.57
CA GLU A 619 30.33 -10.40 20.20
C GLU A 619 28.85 -10.02 20.14
N ARG A 620 28.04 -10.52 21.09
CA ARG A 620 26.62 -10.18 21.17
C ARG A 620 26.40 -8.70 21.47
N GLU A 621 27.25 -8.07 22.29
CA GLU A 621 27.15 -6.62 22.50
C GLU A 621 27.50 -5.81 21.26
N GLN A 622 28.44 -6.27 20.43
CA GLN A 622 28.67 -5.62 19.12
C GLN A 622 27.46 -5.76 18.19
N TRP A 623 26.79 -6.90 18.20
CA TRP A 623 25.52 -7.05 17.48
C TRP A 623 24.44 -6.13 18.03
N ASN A 624 24.32 -6.00 19.36
CA ASN A 624 23.34 -5.11 19.98
C ASN A 624 23.55 -3.65 19.55
N LEU A 625 24.79 -3.17 19.56
CA LEU A 625 25.12 -1.82 19.10
C LEU A 625 24.72 -1.57 17.63
N ALA A 626 24.81 -2.59 16.77
CA ALA A 626 24.37 -2.46 15.37
C ALA A 626 22.83 -2.60 15.23
N ILE A 627 22.22 -3.56 15.93
CA ILE A 627 20.77 -3.81 15.89
C ILE A 627 19.98 -2.63 16.47
N ASN A 628 20.50 -1.93 17.47
CA ASN A 628 19.86 -0.74 18.04
C ASN A 628 19.80 0.46 17.07
N LYS A 629 20.51 0.41 15.93
CA LYS A 629 20.43 1.40 14.85
C LYS A 629 19.30 1.13 13.87
N LEU A 630 18.67 -0.06 13.96
CA LEU A 630 17.47 -0.37 13.20
C LEU A 630 16.27 0.45 13.71
N ALA A 631 15.23 0.54 12.88
CA ALA A 631 13.96 1.05 13.35
C ALA A 631 13.38 0.16 14.47
N CYS A 632 12.54 0.77 15.31
CA CYS A 632 12.09 0.14 16.56
C CYS A 632 11.42 -1.21 16.33
N TYR A 633 10.67 -1.36 15.24
CA TYR A 633 9.99 -2.60 14.92
C TYR A 633 10.96 -3.74 14.63
N GLU A 634 11.91 -3.55 13.71
CA GLU A 634 12.88 -4.56 13.31
C GLU A 634 13.73 -4.99 14.51
N ARG A 635 14.21 -4.01 15.27
CA ARG A 635 14.98 -4.24 16.51
C ARG A 635 14.18 -5.09 17.51
N ASP A 636 12.98 -4.65 17.87
CA ASP A 636 12.20 -5.30 18.93
C ASP A 636 11.69 -6.68 18.49
N TYR A 637 11.35 -6.82 17.21
CA TYR A 637 10.92 -8.09 16.64
C TYR A 637 12.07 -9.11 16.59
N PHE A 638 13.29 -8.68 16.25
CA PHE A 638 14.47 -9.54 16.31
C PHE A 638 14.70 -10.06 17.74
N TYR A 639 14.72 -9.16 18.73
CA TYR A 639 14.95 -9.56 20.13
C TYR A 639 13.83 -10.43 20.71
N LEU A 640 12.58 -10.18 20.33
CA LEU A 640 11.45 -11.05 20.70
C LEU A 640 11.66 -12.47 20.17
N ASN A 641 12.08 -12.61 18.92
CA ASN A 641 12.31 -13.92 18.33
C ASN A 641 13.55 -14.63 18.90
N ALA A 642 14.61 -13.89 19.24
CA ALA A 642 15.73 -14.43 20.01
C ALA A 642 15.28 -14.99 21.36
N TYR A 643 14.42 -14.25 22.07
CA TYR A 643 13.85 -14.70 23.33
C TYR A 643 12.92 -15.92 23.15
N ARG A 644 12.13 -15.98 22.07
CA ARG A 644 11.26 -17.15 21.77
C ARG A 644 12.06 -18.44 21.61
N LEU A 645 13.21 -18.38 20.95
CA LEU A 645 14.10 -19.53 20.76
C LEU A 645 14.93 -19.84 22.02
N GLN A 646 15.37 -18.82 22.77
CA GLN A 646 16.16 -18.98 24.00
C GLN A 646 15.69 -18.04 25.12
N PRO A 647 14.66 -18.40 25.91
CA PRO A 647 14.07 -17.50 26.92
C PRO A 647 14.99 -17.11 28.09
N THR A 648 16.09 -17.84 28.29
CA THR A 648 17.09 -17.52 29.32
C THR A 648 18.11 -16.49 28.86
N LEU A 649 18.12 -16.15 27.57
CA LEU A 649 19.01 -15.14 27.01
C LEU A 649 18.54 -13.75 27.43
N SER A 650 19.45 -12.94 27.98
CA SER A 650 19.16 -11.53 28.23
C SER A 650 19.20 -10.76 26.90
N THR A 651 18.19 -9.93 26.66
CA THR A 651 18.14 -9.01 25.52
C THR A 651 17.96 -7.56 26.01
N PRO A 652 18.33 -6.56 25.20
CA PRO A 652 18.17 -5.14 25.55
C PRO A 652 16.71 -4.70 25.77
N LEU A 653 15.71 -5.49 25.34
CA LEU A 653 14.28 -5.14 25.43
C LEU A 653 13.85 -4.71 26.83
N ALA A 654 14.29 -5.41 27.88
CA ALA A 654 13.86 -5.12 29.25
C ALA A 654 14.29 -3.71 29.73
N ALA A 655 15.42 -3.20 29.23
CA ALA A 655 15.90 -1.86 29.55
C ALA A 655 15.00 -0.76 28.94
N LEU A 656 14.28 -1.07 27.87
CA LEU A 656 13.40 -0.13 27.15
C LEU A 656 12.00 -0.02 27.75
N ARG A 657 11.65 -0.86 28.74
CA ARG A 657 10.31 -0.87 29.37
C ARG A 657 9.83 0.52 29.79
N LYS A 658 10.71 1.31 30.40
CA LYS A 658 10.37 2.65 30.89
C LYS A 658 10.05 3.61 29.75
N ALA A 659 10.88 3.60 28.70
CA ALA A 659 10.65 4.38 27.49
C ALA A 659 9.32 4.03 26.83
N VAL A 660 9.03 2.73 26.68
CA VAL A 660 7.76 2.25 26.11
C VAL A 660 6.56 2.70 26.95
N LEU A 661 6.67 2.70 28.28
CA LEU A 661 5.62 3.19 29.18
C LEU A 661 5.44 4.71 29.08
N ASN A 662 6.53 5.47 28.96
CA ASN A 662 6.47 6.92 28.78
C ASN A 662 5.71 7.26 27.49
N GLU A 663 6.04 6.60 26.38
CA GLU A 663 5.37 6.81 25.09
C GLU A 663 3.89 6.43 25.18
N LEU A 664 3.58 5.24 25.71
CA LEU A 664 2.21 4.77 25.89
C LEU A 664 1.36 5.76 26.70
N MET A 665 1.93 6.33 27.77
CA MET A 665 1.23 7.31 28.60
C MET A 665 1.16 8.69 27.95
N SER A 666 2.16 9.07 27.14
CA SER A 666 2.14 10.34 26.42
C SER A 666 0.99 10.41 25.41
N VAL A 667 0.67 9.28 24.77
CA VAL A 667 -0.44 9.14 23.83
C VAL A 667 -1.78 9.07 24.56
N ALA A 668 -1.85 8.34 25.67
CA ALA A 668 -3.11 8.14 26.38
C ALA A 668 -3.49 9.26 27.37
N CYS A 669 -2.56 10.11 27.79
CA CYS A 669 -2.86 11.14 28.80
C CYS A 669 -3.65 12.33 28.21
N HIS A 670 -4.56 12.90 29.01
CA HIS A 670 -5.28 14.12 28.63
C HIS A 670 -4.39 15.38 28.69
N GLN A 671 -3.36 15.35 29.52
CA GLN A 671 -2.42 16.44 29.71
C GLN A 671 -1.00 15.90 29.63
N TYR A 672 -0.26 16.28 28.58
CA TYR A 672 1.10 15.78 28.32
C TYR A 672 2.06 15.95 29.52
N GLN A 673 1.89 17.00 30.32
CA GLN A 673 2.70 17.27 31.52
C GLN A 673 2.54 16.20 32.62
N GLU A 674 1.48 15.39 32.59
CA GLU A 674 1.24 14.32 33.55
C GLU A 674 1.79 12.96 33.08
N ALA A 675 2.25 12.84 31.83
CA ALA A 675 2.66 11.58 31.20
C ALA A 675 3.74 10.83 31.99
N GLU A 676 4.78 11.53 32.46
CA GLU A 676 5.88 10.94 33.24
C GLU A 676 5.37 10.38 34.58
N THR A 677 4.53 11.13 35.28
CA THR A 677 3.95 10.69 36.55
C THR A 677 3.02 9.49 36.35
N LEU A 678 2.22 9.49 35.27
CA LEU A 678 1.34 8.38 34.93
C LEU A 678 2.12 7.13 34.51
N SER A 679 3.25 7.31 33.82
CA SER A 679 4.20 6.23 33.51
C SER A 679 4.80 5.61 34.77
N ASP A 680 5.21 6.41 35.76
CA ASP A 680 5.67 5.90 37.07
C ASP A 680 4.58 5.09 37.79
N VAL A 681 3.33 5.56 37.74
CA VAL A 681 2.18 4.87 38.34
C VAL A 681 1.90 3.55 37.63
N ALA A 682 1.94 3.53 36.30
CA ALA A 682 1.83 2.32 35.48
C ALA A 682 2.94 1.32 35.79
N GLU A 683 4.19 1.78 35.85
CA GLU A 683 5.34 0.95 36.18
C GLU A 683 5.23 0.35 37.60
N GLN A 684 4.78 1.13 38.59
CA GLN A 684 4.53 0.63 39.93
C GLN A 684 3.42 -0.43 39.96
N PHE A 685 2.37 -0.27 39.16
CA PHE A 685 1.34 -1.29 38.98
C PHE A 685 1.91 -2.55 38.35
N LEU A 686 2.66 -2.46 37.25
CA LEU A 686 3.28 -3.61 36.59
C LEU A 686 4.23 -4.37 37.53
N ASN A 687 5.03 -3.65 38.31
CA ASN A 687 5.96 -4.22 39.29
C ASN A 687 5.28 -4.76 40.56
N GLY A 688 3.96 -4.76 40.64
CA GLY A 688 3.24 -5.31 41.79
C GLY A 688 3.18 -4.43 43.04
N LYS A 689 3.68 -3.19 42.97
CA LYS A 689 3.66 -2.24 44.08
C LYS A 689 2.27 -1.64 44.31
N LEU A 690 1.45 -1.56 43.27
CA LEU A 690 0.05 -1.10 43.32
C LEU A 690 -0.91 -2.24 42.95
N SER A 691 -2.10 -2.25 43.55
CA SER A 691 -3.25 -3.01 43.06
C SER A 691 -3.90 -2.32 41.86
N PHE A 692 -4.72 -3.03 41.08
CA PHE A 692 -5.40 -2.41 39.95
C PHE A 692 -6.38 -1.31 40.40
N ALA A 693 -7.05 -1.48 41.53
CA ALA A 693 -7.92 -0.44 42.10
C ALA A 693 -7.16 0.83 42.50
N GLN A 694 -5.92 0.68 43.03
CA GLN A 694 -5.07 1.83 43.34
C GLN A 694 -4.57 2.52 42.08
N TYR A 695 -4.18 1.74 41.05
CA TYR A 695 -3.83 2.27 39.74
C TYR A 695 -4.99 3.10 39.16
N GLN A 696 -6.19 2.52 39.06
CA GLN A 696 -7.37 3.21 38.54
C GLN A 696 -7.67 4.49 39.32
N SER A 697 -7.57 4.47 40.65
CA SER A 697 -7.80 5.68 41.46
C SER A 697 -6.77 6.79 41.22
N LEU A 698 -5.54 6.45 40.81
CA LEU A 698 -4.47 7.42 40.56
C LEU A 698 -4.50 7.97 39.12
N THR A 699 -5.08 7.20 38.18
CA THR A 699 -5.20 7.55 36.76
C THR A 699 -6.60 8.02 36.35
N ASP A 700 -7.59 7.92 37.24
CA ASP A 700 -8.99 8.31 36.97
C ASP A 700 -9.09 9.75 36.46
N GLY A 701 -9.77 9.92 35.32
CA GLY A 701 -9.93 11.21 34.65
C GLY A 701 -8.65 11.82 34.07
N LYS A 702 -7.53 11.10 34.06
CA LYS A 702 -6.24 11.56 33.52
C LYS A 702 -5.80 10.82 32.26
N ILE A 703 -6.28 9.59 32.07
CA ILE A 703 -5.99 8.76 30.91
C ILE A 703 -7.26 8.52 30.08
N ASN A 704 -7.12 8.62 28.75
CA ASN A 704 -8.07 8.09 27.79
C ASN A 704 -7.70 6.63 27.49
N ALA A 705 -8.31 5.69 28.21
CA ALA A 705 -8.03 4.27 28.05
C ALA A 705 -8.38 3.72 26.65
N ARG A 706 -9.14 4.46 25.81
CA ARG A 706 -9.39 4.07 24.41
C ARG A 706 -8.17 4.23 23.53
N GLU A 707 -7.25 5.11 23.87
CA GLU A 707 -5.98 5.25 23.13
C GLU A 707 -5.08 4.02 23.30
N PHE A 708 -5.37 3.12 24.25
CA PHE A 708 -4.69 1.83 24.36
C PHE A 708 -5.15 0.80 23.34
N GLU A 709 -6.14 1.12 22.49
CA GLU A 709 -6.54 0.26 21.38
C GLU A 709 -5.36 -0.02 20.43
N LEU A 710 -5.35 -1.20 19.80
CA LEU A 710 -4.35 -1.59 18.78
C LEU A 710 -4.59 -0.82 17.47
N GLY A 711 -4.88 0.48 17.55
CA GLY A 711 -5.03 1.34 16.38
C GLY A 711 -3.71 1.47 15.62
N ASN A 712 -3.83 1.82 14.35
CA ASN A 712 -2.76 1.91 13.35
C ASN A 712 -1.53 2.79 13.70
N GLN A 713 -1.43 3.38 14.89
CA GLN A 713 -0.30 4.21 15.30
C GLN A 713 0.55 3.61 16.42
N LEU A 714 -0.03 2.81 17.34
CA LEU A 714 0.71 2.20 18.46
C LEU A 714 1.20 0.78 18.16
N TYR A 715 0.60 0.12 17.16
CA TYR A 715 0.88 -1.27 16.82
C TYR A 715 1.06 -1.51 15.31
N ASN A 716 1.22 -0.45 14.50
CA ASN A 716 1.64 -0.61 13.12
C ASN A 716 3.09 -1.15 13.04
N LYS A 717 3.51 -1.53 11.83
CA LYS A 717 4.88 -1.98 11.57
C LYS A 717 5.95 -0.89 11.82
N GLY A 718 5.59 0.36 12.07
CA GLY A 718 6.52 1.48 12.30
C GLY A 718 6.60 1.99 13.74
N ALA A 719 5.87 1.41 14.70
CA ALA A 719 5.75 1.90 16.07
C ALA A 719 6.49 1.01 17.10
N PRO A 720 6.95 1.58 18.23
CA PRO A 720 7.52 0.81 19.34
C PRO A 720 6.50 -0.17 19.90
N LYS A 721 6.84 -1.45 19.96
CA LYS A 721 5.84 -2.47 20.27
C LYS A 721 5.83 -2.74 21.79
N VAL A 722 4.71 -2.43 22.43
CA VAL A 722 4.43 -2.88 23.80
C VAL A 722 4.39 -4.41 23.87
N LEU A 723 3.99 -5.07 22.78
CA LEU A 723 3.83 -6.52 22.73
C LEU A 723 5.15 -7.30 23.02
N PRO A 724 6.31 -7.01 22.41
CA PRO A 724 7.62 -7.53 22.83
C PRO A 724 7.90 -7.39 24.33
N GLN A 725 7.53 -6.27 24.96
CA GLN A 725 7.72 -6.08 26.41
C GLN A 725 6.88 -7.06 27.24
N ILE A 726 5.67 -7.39 26.76
CA ILE A 726 4.77 -8.36 27.41
C ILE A 726 5.29 -9.79 27.19
N LEU A 727 5.61 -10.15 25.95
CA LEU A 727 5.94 -11.53 25.58
C LEU A 727 7.30 -11.98 26.11
N THR A 728 8.24 -11.05 26.28
CA THR A 728 9.56 -11.33 26.87
C THR A 728 9.57 -11.31 28.40
N GLU A 729 8.48 -10.86 29.04
CA GLU A 729 8.38 -10.88 30.51
C GLU A 729 8.35 -12.33 31.04
N ALA A 730 9.23 -12.61 32.00
CA ALA A 730 9.37 -13.95 32.56
C ALA A 730 8.28 -14.25 33.60
N ASP A 731 7.81 -13.23 34.33
CA ASP A 731 6.74 -13.39 35.32
C ASP A 731 5.35 -13.27 34.67
N LYS A 732 4.63 -14.40 34.65
CA LYS A 732 3.24 -14.46 34.17
C LYS A 732 2.31 -13.47 34.87
N THR A 733 2.57 -13.14 36.14
CA THR A 733 1.75 -12.16 36.86
C THR A 733 1.92 -10.76 36.27
N THR A 734 3.15 -10.38 35.96
CA THR A 734 3.48 -9.11 35.31
C THR A 734 2.92 -9.06 33.88
N GLN A 735 2.95 -10.17 33.14
CA GLN A 735 2.26 -10.27 31.84
C GLN A 735 0.75 -10.00 31.95
N LEU A 736 0.09 -10.59 32.94
CA LEU A 736 -1.34 -10.36 33.17
C LEU A 736 -1.62 -8.92 33.65
N ARG A 737 -0.71 -8.29 34.39
CA ARG A 737 -0.82 -6.87 34.75
C ARG A 737 -0.73 -5.97 33.52
N TRP A 738 0.13 -6.27 32.55
CA TRP A 738 0.14 -5.58 31.26
C TRP A 738 -1.19 -5.70 30.52
N VAL A 739 -1.71 -6.92 30.41
CA VAL A 739 -3.01 -7.18 29.77
C VAL A 739 -4.14 -6.41 30.48
N LYS A 740 -4.10 -6.35 31.82
CA LYS A 740 -5.08 -5.61 32.62
C LYS A 740 -4.95 -4.09 32.45
N LEU A 741 -3.73 -3.56 32.35
CA LEU A 741 -3.46 -2.14 32.12
C LEU A 741 -4.03 -1.69 30.77
N LEU A 742 -3.68 -2.41 29.70
CA LEU A 742 -4.10 -2.09 28.33
C LEU A 742 -5.59 -2.31 28.14
N GLY A 743 -6.14 -3.39 28.72
CA GLY A 743 -7.56 -3.70 28.68
C GLY A 743 -8.42 -2.94 29.70
N SER A 744 -7.99 -1.76 30.15
CA SER A 744 -8.68 -1.00 31.20
C SER A 744 -9.94 -0.27 30.71
N ASP A 745 -10.10 -0.05 29.39
CA ASP A 745 -11.31 0.54 28.83
C ASP A 745 -12.52 -0.42 28.91
N PRO A 746 -13.67 0.02 29.44
CA PRO A 746 -14.85 -0.84 29.57
C PRO A 746 -15.55 -1.23 28.26
N ARG A 747 -15.31 -0.49 27.16
CA ARG A 747 -16.03 -0.66 25.88
C ARG A 747 -15.26 -1.57 24.92
N SER A 748 -13.94 -1.38 24.79
CA SER A 748 -13.08 -2.16 23.88
C SER A 748 -12.09 -3.08 24.59
N GLY A 749 -11.87 -2.90 25.90
CA GLY A 749 -10.84 -3.61 26.65
C GLY A 749 -10.97 -5.14 26.66
N ARG A 750 -12.19 -5.70 26.50
CA ARG A 750 -12.37 -7.17 26.40
C ARG A 750 -11.81 -7.76 25.10
N SER A 751 -11.95 -7.04 23.99
CA SER A 751 -11.42 -7.48 22.70
C SER A 751 -9.89 -7.44 22.75
N LEU A 752 -9.34 -6.34 23.25
CA LEU A 752 -7.90 -6.16 23.41
C LEU A 752 -7.28 -7.20 24.35
N GLN A 753 -7.93 -7.48 25.48
CA GLN A 753 -7.48 -8.55 26.38
C GLN A 753 -7.44 -9.90 25.68
N ALA A 754 -8.46 -10.23 24.87
CA ALA A 754 -8.48 -11.49 24.14
C ALA A 754 -7.30 -11.59 23.16
N THR A 755 -7.04 -10.54 22.37
CA THR A 755 -5.90 -10.49 21.43
C THR A 755 -4.54 -10.58 22.14
N LEU A 756 -4.34 -9.87 23.25
CA LEU A 756 -3.07 -9.96 23.99
C LEU A 756 -2.88 -11.34 24.64
N LEU A 757 -3.96 -11.94 25.15
CA LEU A 757 -3.91 -13.29 25.72
C LEU A 757 -3.67 -14.36 24.65
N GLU A 758 -4.12 -14.12 23.42
CA GLU A 758 -3.88 -14.99 22.27
C GLU A 758 -2.40 -15.05 21.94
N GLU A 759 -1.74 -13.89 21.84
CA GLU A 759 -0.30 -13.80 21.62
C GLU A 759 0.50 -14.52 22.73
N ILE A 760 0.10 -14.33 24.00
CA ILE A 760 0.72 -15.01 25.15
C ILE A 760 0.47 -16.53 25.07
N PHE A 761 -0.73 -16.95 24.66
CA PHE A 761 -1.08 -18.36 24.49
C PHE A 761 -0.16 -19.01 23.47
N PHE A 762 -0.04 -18.46 22.27
CA PHE A 762 0.80 -19.03 21.22
C PHE A 762 2.28 -19.06 21.59
N ASP A 763 2.82 -18.00 22.22
CA ASP A 763 4.19 -18.03 22.76
C ASP A 763 4.36 -19.10 23.86
N GLN A 764 3.34 -19.35 24.67
CA GLN A 764 3.36 -20.43 25.66
C GLN A 764 3.39 -21.81 24.99
N GLN A 765 2.66 -22.01 23.89
CA GLN A 765 2.68 -23.29 23.15
C GLN A 765 4.03 -23.56 22.51
N LEU A 766 4.66 -22.53 21.94
CA LEU A 766 6.03 -22.61 21.43
C LEU A 766 7.01 -23.03 22.54
N LYS A 767 6.95 -22.37 23.71
CA LYS A 767 7.80 -22.72 24.87
C LYS A 767 7.55 -24.14 25.39
N GLN A 768 6.33 -24.67 25.21
CA GLN A 768 5.94 -26.03 25.57
C GLN A 768 6.26 -27.07 24.47
N GLN A 769 6.91 -26.67 23.37
CA GLN A 769 7.22 -27.51 22.21
C GLN A 769 5.98 -28.17 21.60
N SER A 770 4.81 -27.56 21.80
CA SER A 770 3.54 -28.00 21.20
C SER A 770 3.27 -27.30 19.85
N MET A 771 4.13 -26.35 19.50
CA MET A 771 4.14 -25.56 18.27
C MET A 771 5.60 -25.30 17.90
N ASP A 772 5.94 -25.36 16.61
CA ASP A 772 7.26 -24.95 16.12
C ASP A 772 7.34 -23.43 15.85
N PHE A 773 8.56 -22.95 15.62
CA PHE A 773 8.84 -21.53 15.47
C PHE A 773 8.19 -20.94 14.21
N GLU A 774 8.25 -21.65 13.08
CA GLU A 774 7.67 -21.20 11.80
C GLU A 774 6.15 -21.08 11.91
N THR A 775 5.49 -22.09 12.46
CA THR A 775 4.05 -22.06 12.75
C THR A 775 3.69 -20.88 13.64
N ARG A 776 4.48 -20.60 14.68
CA ARG A 776 4.23 -19.46 15.57
C ARG A 776 4.27 -18.11 14.84
N LEU A 777 5.08 -17.96 13.81
CA LEU A 777 5.19 -16.69 13.06
C LEU A 777 3.95 -16.41 12.20
N ALA A 778 3.22 -17.44 11.78
CA ALA A 778 2.13 -17.32 10.81
C ALA A 778 0.73 -17.66 11.38
N ILE A 779 0.65 -18.40 12.49
CA ILE A 779 -0.63 -18.92 12.99
C ILE A 779 -1.54 -17.83 13.56
N GLU A 780 -2.79 -17.83 13.12
CA GLU A 780 -3.89 -17.02 13.67
C GLU A 780 -4.97 -17.91 14.32
N LEU A 781 -5.89 -17.31 15.08
CA LEU A 781 -7.01 -18.06 15.68
C LEU A 781 -7.87 -18.80 14.65
N ASP A 782 -8.02 -18.24 13.47
CA ASP A 782 -8.84 -18.80 12.39
C ASP A 782 -8.21 -20.06 11.77
N ASP A 783 -6.89 -20.25 11.97
CA ASP A 783 -6.15 -21.44 11.53
C ASP A 783 -6.24 -22.61 12.53
N LEU A 784 -6.82 -22.37 13.71
CA LEU A 784 -6.85 -23.40 14.75
C LEU A 784 -7.79 -24.55 14.40
N THR A 785 -7.29 -25.78 14.58
CA THR A 785 -8.16 -26.96 14.55
C THR A 785 -9.22 -26.90 15.67
N PRO A 786 -10.35 -27.63 15.55
CA PRO A 786 -11.39 -27.62 16.58
C PRO A 786 -10.90 -27.98 17.99
N GLU A 787 -9.85 -28.81 18.06
CA GLU A 787 -9.21 -29.19 19.32
C GLU A 787 -8.40 -28.02 19.92
N TRP A 788 -7.56 -27.38 19.11
CA TRP A 788 -6.80 -26.19 19.50
C TRP A 788 -7.71 -25.02 19.89
N LEU A 789 -8.80 -24.82 19.16
CA LEU A 789 -9.80 -23.80 19.47
C LEU A 789 -10.47 -24.05 20.84
N ARG A 790 -10.66 -25.31 21.23
CA ARG A 790 -11.14 -25.66 22.57
C ARG A 790 -10.10 -25.33 23.63
N TYR A 791 -8.83 -25.68 23.42
CA TYR A 791 -7.75 -25.35 24.34
C TYR A 791 -7.59 -23.84 24.54
N TRP A 792 -7.65 -23.07 23.45
CA TRP A 792 -7.66 -21.62 23.50
C TRP A 792 -8.83 -21.09 24.34
N LYS A 793 -10.07 -21.57 24.12
CA LYS A 793 -11.25 -21.14 24.90
C LYS A 793 -11.14 -21.46 26.40
N GLU A 794 -10.56 -22.61 26.73
CA GLU A 794 -10.29 -22.99 28.13
C GLU A 794 -9.23 -22.08 28.76
N TYR A 795 -8.13 -21.81 28.04
CA TYR A 795 -7.08 -20.89 28.45
C TYR A 795 -7.61 -19.47 28.66
N LEU A 796 -8.35 -18.93 27.70
CA LEU A 796 -8.94 -17.60 27.76
C LEU A 796 -9.85 -17.45 28.99
N LYS A 797 -10.67 -18.47 29.28
CA LYS A 797 -11.52 -18.49 30.47
C LYS A 797 -10.70 -18.49 31.77
N GLU A 798 -9.65 -19.29 31.85
CA GLU A 798 -8.77 -19.32 33.02
C GLU A 798 -8.05 -17.98 33.24
N MET A 799 -7.50 -17.39 32.17
CA MET A 799 -6.79 -16.12 32.24
C MET A 799 -7.73 -14.96 32.57
N THR A 800 -8.96 -14.97 32.06
CA THR A 800 -9.99 -13.97 32.42
C THR A 800 -10.27 -13.99 33.92
N ILE A 801 -10.40 -15.17 34.53
CA ILE A 801 -10.59 -15.30 35.98
C ILE A 801 -9.39 -14.74 36.75
N LYS A 802 -8.17 -14.97 36.27
CA LYS A 802 -6.95 -14.42 36.88
C LYS A 802 -6.85 -12.90 36.73
N LEU A 803 -7.25 -12.36 35.58
CA LEU A 803 -7.32 -10.91 35.33
C LEU A 803 -8.34 -10.23 36.24
N ASP A 804 -9.47 -10.88 36.53
CA ASP A 804 -10.48 -10.37 37.46
C ASP A 804 -10.01 -10.38 38.92
N ALA A 805 -8.97 -11.17 39.25
CA ALA A 805 -8.39 -11.26 40.59
C ALA A 805 -7.24 -10.27 40.85
N LEU A 806 -6.72 -9.60 39.81
CA LEU A 806 -5.69 -8.55 39.89
C LEU A 806 -6.31 -7.17 40.20
#